data_AF-A0A5N9GEQ9-F1
#
_entry.id   AF-A0A5N9GEQ9-F1
#
_cell.length_a   1.000
_cell.length_b   1.000
_cell.length_c   1.000
_cell.angle_alpha   90.00
_cell.angle_beta   90.00
_cell.angle_gamma   90.00
#
_symmetry.space_group_name_H-M   'P 1'
#
loop_
_entity.id
_entity.type
_entity.pdbx_description
1 polymer ?
#
loop_
_entity_poly.entity_id
_entity_poly.type
_entity_poly.pdbx_seq_one_letter_code
_entity_poly.pdbx_strand_id
1 'polypeptide(L)'
;MSAAALILLVTACSDATATPSPIATPNDVIQGTTPTIPPATRWTPLVLPTPHPDTAPWVTERIDAIVALYQPTKAGEALLRSLDLRQMEGEPGFFGSYGFTEWAGVGEASPIGVAHELGHSYWGGFKVAGRPDLSWAIPSGSTLSPALESYHQDVLTFITQPPDDFELLRQRLRNLPDVSSDNPEPIIHNMEADVLYNTAGSLNLVPPVLRKYWADFLQAGRFDDWYGAAGWFQSLSQDDVSLAGKWLGFEHLDLRQYPSLDPATPAEAILLAAQRVIETEEKERLLDLAYQFDLLIGYPHNDEDFEFWRRYLRDKVTLYRDHPAHLAVFSIPRAEQIDSALRFLAAPATGSPAQQAQRLADRLVEEPFLVNFLPAVDNQVLVELFSSGTALPKGKTLQATASFVERLKIFGAKVDSVLRAGRSDPTAGAAELESFIADTGLDQKEDIKLFFDLLRDRDPEAAKDVTFAMSNETVRGLMVPIPFQLRTILDPEELLSKLGIESDAANQSSVRDGIALLVEEPSGNFQVDEPFLAAMFQVVAERAEDDPLETARLLVGSPFPLEGMILAQPVAASSIFKSDREFGLALVRNSDSLIAPPWRIMYRLVKADPSLAAGMLAEFQRRGEAVLVAESLAYLAYDKDRQERSSLLPISLEDDGRFLGALFKEEGAEWLAVRLSESVELYQQRVSANEVSADFLERYRETLEFAAGFLDDRETRKGLTEIIRRAFGMS
;
A
#
# COMPACT_ATOMS: atom_id res chain seq x y z
N MET A 1 5.69 -18.67 8.32
CA MET A 1 4.41 -17.94 8.16
C MET A 1 3.99 -18.13 6.72
N SER A 2 2.82 -18.71 6.46
CA SER A 2 2.39 -19.00 5.07
C SER A 2 1.98 -17.71 4.38
N ALA A 3 2.50 -17.50 3.17
CA ALA A 3 2.28 -16.35 2.28
C ALA A 3 0.81 -16.10 1.84
N ALA A 4 -0.16 -16.82 2.40
CA ALA A 4 -1.56 -16.80 1.99
C ALA A 4 -2.39 -15.67 2.62
N ALA A 5 -1.91 -15.00 3.68
CA ALA A 5 -2.69 -13.97 4.39
C ALA A 5 -2.45 -12.53 3.87
N LEU A 6 -1.32 -12.26 3.19
CA LEU A 6 -0.91 -10.89 2.85
C LEU A 6 -1.44 -10.38 1.49
N ILE A 7 -2.02 -11.26 0.68
CA ILE A 7 -2.45 -10.96 -0.71
C ILE A 7 -3.81 -10.25 -0.74
N LEU A 8 -4.51 -10.12 0.40
CA LEU A 8 -5.91 -9.68 0.45
C LEU A 8 -6.18 -8.21 0.10
N LEU A 9 -5.18 -7.32 -0.03
CA LEU A 9 -5.47 -5.88 -0.18
C LEU A 9 -4.81 -5.13 -1.35
N VAL A 10 -3.95 -5.74 -2.15
CA VAL A 10 -3.24 -5.00 -3.21
C VAL A 10 -4.05 -4.86 -4.52
N THR A 11 -4.92 -5.81 -4.86
CA THR A 11 -5.55 -5.85 -6.20
C THR A 11 -6.89 -5.12 -6.34
N ALA A 12 -7.35 -4.37 -5.34
CA ALA A 12 -8.31 -3.29 -5.63
C ALA A 12 -7.64 -2.14 -6.42
N CYS A 13 -6.30 -2.09 -6.46
CA CYS A 13 -5.54 -0.93 -6.91
C CYS A 13 -4.98 -1.00 -8.34
N SER A 14 -5.23 -2.06 -9.13
CA SER A 14 -4.47 -2.26 -10.39
C SER A 14 -5.23 -1.98 -11.70
N ASP A 15 -6.56 -1.85 -11.72
CA ASP A 15 -7.31 -1.84 -13.00
C ASP A 15 -8.38 -0.75 -13.19
N ALA A 16 -8.32 0.36 -12.44
CA ALA A 16 -9.20 1.50 -12.72
C ALA A 16 -8.73 2.29 -13.96
N THR A 17 -9.02 1.80 -15.16
CA THR A 17 -8.94 2.63 -16.37
C THR A 17 -10.06 3.66 -16.34
N ALA A 18 -9.70 4.95 -16.29
CA ALA A 18 -10.66 6.06 -16.32
C ALA A 18 -11.58 5.96 -17.55
N THR A 19 -12.88 5.75 -17.33
CA THR A 19 -13.88 5.80 -18.40
C THR A 19 -14.33 7.25 -18.60
N PRO A 20 -14.44 7.77 -19.84
CA PRO A 20 -14.74 9.18 -20.08
C PRO A 20 -16.16 9.57 -19.66
N SER A 21 -16.29 10.76 -19.06
CA SER A 21 -17.54 11.32 -18.55
C SER A 21 -18.63 11.43 -19.63
N PRO A 22 -19.89 11.09 -19.34
CA PRO A 22 -21.01 11.44 -20.19
C PRO A 22 -21.36 12.93 -20.06
N ILE A 23 -21.59 13.56 -21.21
CA ILE A 23 -21.98 14.97 -21.35
C ILE A 23 -23.37 15.19 -20.73
N ALA A 24 -23.43 15.93 -19.62
CA ALA A 24 -24.69 16.40 -19.05
C ALA A 24 -25.20 17.65 -19.79
N THR A 25 -26.48 17.66 -20.16
CA THR A 25 -27.19 18.83 -20.68
C THR A 25 -27.86 19.60 -19.51
N PRO A 26 -27.93 20.94 -19.57
CA PRO A 26 -28.30 21.76 -18.42
C PRO A 26 -29.82 21.93 -18.31
N ASN A 27 -30.32 21.97 -17.07
CA ASN A 27 -31.58 22.65 -16.76
C ASN A 27 -31.36 23.64 -15.61
N ASP A 28 -31.39 24.92 -15.99
CA ASP A 28 -31.53 26.08 -15.12
C ASP A 28 -32.86 26.06 -14.36
N VAL A 29 -32.85 26.45 -13.07
CA VAL A 29 -33.77 27.48 -12.54
C VAL A 29 -33.05 28.32 -11.48
N ILE A 30 -32.82 29.59 -11.80
CA ILE A 30 -32.41 30.68 -10.91
C ILE A 30 -33.65 31.41 -10.38
N GLN A 31 -33.74 31.66 -9.06
CA GLN A 31 -34.31 32.87 -8.40
C GLN A 31 -33.70 32.94 -6.98
N GLY A 32 -33.16 34.01 -6.38
CA GLY A 32 -33.10 35.45 -6.66
C GLY A 32 -33.31 36.27 -5.36
N THR A 33 -32.23 36.62 -4.63
CA THR A 33 -31.95 37.77 -3.69
C THR A 33 -32.94 38.15 -2.56
N THR A 34 -32.59 38.55 -1.31
CA THR A 34 -31.71 39.67 -0.82
C THR A 34 -31.59 39.61 0.75
N PRO A 35 -30.66 40.32 1.44
CA PRO A 35 -30.09 39.99 2.77
C PRO A 35 -30.70 40.74 4.00
N THR A 36 -30.49 40.23 5.23
CA THR A 36 -30.64 40.99 6.50
C THR A 36 -29.76 40.42 7.64
N ILE A 37 -29.21 41.31 8.49
CA ILE A 37 -28.22 41.10 9.60
C ILE A 37 -28.91 40.62 10.91
N PRO A 38 -28.22 39.93 11.87
CA PRO A 38 -28.78 38.82 12.66
C PRO A 38 -29.15 39.16 14.12
N PRO A 39 -29.80 38.22 14.83
CA PRO A 39 -29.60 38.10 16.28
C PRO A 39 -29.29 36.68 16.78
N ALA A 40 -28.36 36.62 17.73
CA ALA A 40 -28.10 35.65 18.81
C ALA A 40 -28.23 34.13 18.51
N THR A 41 -27.10 33.45 18.72
CA THR A 41 -26.87 32.01 18.92
C THR A 41 -28.11 31.21 19.36
N ARG A 42 -28.90 30.78 18.37
CA ARG A 42 -29.72 29.58 18.50
C ARG A 42 -28.79 28.40 18.26
N TRP A 43 -28.79 27.44 19.18
CA TRP A 43 -28.41 26.08 18.87
C TRP A 43 -29.38 25.60 17.80
N THR A 44 -29.03 25.78 16.53
CA THR A 44 -29.70 25.12 15.42
C THR A 44 -29.54 23.62 15.66
N PRO A 45 -30.63 22.85 15.76
CA PRO A 45 -30.53 21.40 15.72
C PRO A 45 -29.70 21.02 14.49
N LEU A 46 -28.71 20.16 14.66
CA LEU A 46 -27.96 19.64 13.53
C LEU A 46 -28.98 18.99 12.58
N VAL A 47 -29.18 19.57 11.40
CA VAL A 47 -30.04 18.97 10.38
C VAL A 47 -29.24 17.80 9.81
N LEU A 48 -29.62 16.59 10.22
CA LEU A 48 -28.99 15.37 9.74
C LEU A 48 -29.43 15.10 8.29
N PRO A 49 -28.56 14.55 7.44
CA PRO A 49 -28.96 14.01 6.14
C PRO A 49 -30.11 13.02 6.32
N THR A 50 -31.07 13.05 5.39
CA THR A 50 -32.16 12.06 5.36
C THR A 50 -31.67 10.79 4.68
N PRO A 51 -32.12 9.60 5.14
CA PRO A 51 -31.81 8.35 4.44
C PRO A 51 -32.21 8.40 2.96
N HIS A 52 -31.47 7.69 2.12
CA HIS A 52 -31.79 7.61 0.69
C HIS A 52 -33.20 6.98 0.52
N PRO A 53 -34.10 7.57 -0.30
CA PRO A 53 -35.50 7.16 -0.35
C PRO A 53 -35.72 5.74 -0.88
N ASP A 54 -34.78 5.23 -1.69
CA ASP A 54 -34.86 3.92 -2.36
C ASP A 54 -33.89 2.88 -1.75
N THR A 55 -33.48 3.05 -0.49
CA THR A 55 -32.55 2.11 0.17
C THR A 55 -33.13 0.69 0.26
N ALA A 56 -32.45 -0.28 -0.36
CA ALA A 56 -32.79 -1.70 -0.25
C ALA A 56 -32.41 -2.27 1.14
N PRO A 57 -33.07 -3.36 1.61
CA PRO A 57 -32.71 -4.02 2.87
C PRO A 57 -31.24 -4.43 2.95
N TRP A 58 -30.68 -4.99 1.87
CA TRP A 58 -29.28 -5.36 1.77
C TRP A 58 -28.34 -4.19 2.08
N VAL A 59 -28.60 -3.01 1.48
CA VAL A 59 -27.82 -1.78 1.71
C VAL A 59 -27.89 -1.34 3.17
N THR A 60 -29.06 -1.48 3.80
CA THR A 60 -29.23 -1.15 5.22
C THR A 60 -28.34 -2.02 6.10
N GLU A 61 -28.32 -3.33 5.84
CA GLU A 61 -27.47 -4.28 6.57
C GLU A 61 -25.98 -4.00 6.35
N ARG A 62 -25.58 -3.61 5.13
CA ARG A 62 -24.21 -3.17 4.81
C ARG A 62 -23.78 -1.94 5.59
N ILE A 63 -24.61 -0.91 5.61
CA ILE A 63 -24.31 0.30 6.38
C ILE A 63 -24.27 -0.01 7.88
N ASP A 64 -25.17 -0.86 8.38
CA ASP A 64 -25.18 -1.28 9.79
C ASP A 64 -23.89 -2.03 10.18
N ALA A 65 -23.36 -2.88 9.30
CA ALA A 65 -22.07 -3.55 9.50
C ALA A 65 -20.92 -2.54 9.60
N ILE A 66 -20.83 -1.58 8.67
CA ILE A 66 -19.81 -0.51 8.69
C ILE A 66 -19.93 0.34 9.96
N VAL A 67 -21.14 0.75 10.34
CA VAL A 67 -21.38 1.53 11.56
C VAL A 67 -20.98 0.74 12.82
N ALA A 68 -21.26 -0.56 12.87
CA ALA A 68 -20.87 -1.42 13.98
C ALA A 68 -19.34 -1.57 14.10
N LEU A 69 -18.65 -1.72 12.97
CA LEU A 69 -17.19 -1.87 12.92
C LEU A 69 -16.47 -0.57 13.31
N TYR A 70 -16.84 0.57 12.71
CA TYR A 70 -16.07 1.81 12.77
C TYR A 70 -16.66 2.90 13.67
N GLN A 71 -17.90 2.77 14.15
CA GLN A 71 -18.53 3.66 15.13
C GLN A 71 -18.39 5.16 14.81
N PRO A 72 -18.85 5.63 13.63
CA PRO A 72 -18.81 7.05 13.29
C PRO A 72 -19.65 7.89 14.28
N THR A 73 -19.55 9.22 14.18
CA THR A 73 -20.48 10.10 14.90
C THR A 73 -21.92 9.85 14.44
N LYS A 74 -22.91 10.35 15.18
CA LYS A 74 -24.31 10.33 14.71
C LYS A 74 -24.50 11.05 13.37
N ALA A 75 -23.70 12.09 13.11
CA ALA A 75 -23.74 12.81 11.86
C ALA A 75 -23.11 11.98 10.74
N GLY A 76 -21.98 11.32 11.01
CA GLY A 76 -21.34 10.41 10.08
C GLY A 76 -22.22 9.20 9.72
N GLU A 77 -22.88 8.59 10.70
CA GLU A 77 -23.88 7.53 10.45
C GLU A 77 -25.03 8.04 9.56
N ALA A 78 -25.58 9.23 9.86
CA ALA A 78 -26.64 9.81 9.05
C ALA A 78 -26.18 10.10 7.61
N LEU A 79 -24.92 10.53 7.43
CA LEU A 79 -24.31 10.69 6.12
C LEU A 79 -24.27 9.35 5.37
N LEU A 80 -23.72 8.30 5.96
CA LEU A 80 -23.64 6.98 5.32
C LEU A 80 -25.02 6.50 4.87
N ARG A 81 -26.04 6.66 5.72
CA ARG A 81 -27.43 6.29 5.41
C ARG A 81 -28.07 7.11 4.30
N SER A 82 -27.52 8.28 3.97
CA SER A 82 -28.01 9.15 2.90
C SER A 82 -27.41 8.84 1.52
N LEU A 83 -26.33 8.05 1.47
CA LEU A 83 -25.64 7.70 0.23
C LEU A 83 -26.44 6.68 -0.61
N ASP A 84 -26.34 6.80 -1.93
CA ASP A 84 -26.92 5.85 -2.88
C ASP A 84 -25.93 4.69 -3.11
N LEU A 85 -25.92 3.72 -2.20
CA LEU A 85 -25.15 2.48 -2.34
C LEU A 85 -25.99 1.40 -3.03
N ARG A 86 -25.40 0.71 -4.02
CA ARG A 86 -26.07 -0.29 -4.84
C ARG A 86 -25.26 -1.58 -4.92
N GLN A 87 -25.96 -2.71 -4.93
CA GLN A 87 -25.34 -4.00 -5.23
C GLN A 87 -25.16 -4.15 -6.74
N MET A 88 -23.97 -4.59 -7.17
CA MET A 88 -23.64 -4.81 -8.57
C MET A 88 -23.90 -6.26 -8.95
N GLU A 89 -25.13 -6.53 -9.39
CA GLU A 89 -25.55 -7.88 -9.77
C GLU A 89 -24.80 -8.40 -10.99
N GLY A 90 -24.16 -9.57 -10.87
CA GLY A 90 -23.41 -10.21 -11.93
C GLY A 90 -21.95 -9.72 -12.06
N GLU A 91 -21.54 -8.77 -11.22
CA GLU A 91 -20.20 -8.20 -11.21
C GLU A 91 -19.58 -8.28 -9.81
N PRO A 92 -19.24 -9.49 -9.32
CA PRO A 92 -18.84 -9.71 -7.93
C PRO A 92 -17.50 -9.03 -7.56
N GLY A 93 -16.72 -8.63 -8.55
CA GLY A 93 -15.49 -7.86 -8.38
C GLY A 93 -15.66 -6.36 -8.58
N PHE A 94 -16.86 -5.89 -8.96
CA PHE A 94 -17.07 -4.46 -9.18
C PHE A 94 -17.12 -3.74 -7.85
N PHE A 95 -16.25 -2.75 -7.73
CA PHE A 95 -16.24 -1.73 -6.71
C PHE A 95 -16.03 -0.41 -7.44
N GLY A 96 -16.91 0.57 -7.21
CA GLY A 96 -16.77 1.86 -7.87
C GLY A 96 -17.71 2.91 -7.31
N SER A 97 -17.16 4.10 -7.08
CA SER A 97 -17.88 5.27 -6.58
C SER A 97 -17.77 6.40 -7.59
N TYR A 98 -18.88 7.09 -7.80
CA TYR A 98 -18.95 8.24 -8.68
C TYR A 98 -19.02 9.56 -7.89
N GLY A 99 -18.60 9.51 -6.62
CA GLY A 99 -18.54 10.65 -5.71
C GLY A 99 -19.83 10.88 -4.92
N PHE A 100 -19.79 11.83 -3.99
CA PHE A 100 -20.82 12.06 -2.97
C PHE A 100 -22.23 12.33 -3.50
N THR A 101 -22.37 13.03 -4.63
CA THR A 101 -23.69 13.38 -5.20
C THR A 101 -24.23 12.32 -6.15
N GLU A 102 -23.48 11.24 -6.37
CA GLU A 102 -23.84 10.15 -7.26
C GLU A 102 -24.05 8.87 -6.46
N TRP A 103 -23.76 7.72 -7.06
CA TRP A 103 -23.97 6.41 -6.46
C TRP A 103 -22.63 5.68 -6.29
N ALA A 104 -22.62 4.66 -5.44
CA ALA A 104 -21.53 3.73 -5.28
C ALA A 104 -22.03 2.29 -5.52
N GLY A 105 -21.24 1.50 -6.24
CA GLY A 105 -21.49 0.12 -6.57
C GLY A 105 -20.54 -0.81 -5.83
N VAL A 106 -21.09 -1.90 -5.30
CA VAL A 106 -20.35 -2.94 -4.57
C VAL A 106 -20.82 -4.33 -5.02
N GLY A 107 -19.89 -5.21 -5.40
CA GLY A 107 -20.20 -6.52 -5.97
C GLY A 107 -20.67 -7.56 -4.96
N GLU A 108 -20.14 -7.52 -3.74
CA GLU A 108 -20.46 -8.47 -2.67
C GLU A 108 -20.39 -7.83 -1.27
N ALA A 109 -20.93 -8.52 -0.26
CA ALA A 109 -20.87 -8.11 1.15
C ALA A 109 -19.46 -8.22 1.77
N SER A 110 -18.49 -7.47 1.25
CA SER A 110 -17.12 -7.35 1.78
C SER A 110 -16.96 -6.04 2.55
N PRO A 111 -16.83 -6.04 3.89
CA PRO A 111 -16.76 -4.81 4.69
C PRO A 111 -15.67 -3.83 4.28
N ILE A 112 -14.50 -4.33 3.88
CA ILE A 112 -13.40 -3.48 3.42
C ILE A 112 -13.80 -2.81 2.11
N GLY A 113 -14.28 -3.57 1.13
CA GLY A 113 -14.72 -3.01 -0.16
C GLY A 113 -15.89 -2.04 -0.01
N VAL A 114 -16.87 -2.35 0.85
CA VAL A 114 -17.96 -1.42 1.15
C VAL A 114 -17.45 -0.15 1.84
N ALA A 115 -16.55 -0.26 2.82
CA ALA A 115 -15.99 0.91 3.49
C ALA A 115 -15.20 1.82 2.52
N HIS A 116 -14.43 1.20 1.63
CA HIS A 116 -13.64 1.87 0.59
C HIS A 116 -14.54 2.73 -0.32
N GLU A 117 -15.60 2.15 -0.86
CA GLU A 117 -16.53 2.86 -1.75
C GLU A 117 -17.32 3.97 -1.05
N LEU A 118 -17.67 3.74 0.22
CA LEU A 118 -18.28 4.77 1.06
C LEU A 118 -17.28 5.89 1.39
N GLY A 119 -15.98 5.59 1.42
CA GLY A 119 -14.89 6.56 1.56
C GLY A 119 -14.84 7.52 0.38
N HIS A 120 -14.86 7.04 -0.87
CA HIS A 120 -14.98 7.93 -2.04
C HIS A 120 -16.29 8.73 -2.05
N SER A 121 -17.37 8.12 -1.55
CA SER A 121 -18.67 8.76 -1.47
C SER A 121 -18.79 9.76 -0.33
N TYR A 122 -17.78 9.90 0.53
CA TYR A 122 -17.78 10.82 1.67
C TYR A 122 -17.68 12.30 1.25
N TRP A 123 -16.96 12.59 0.17
CA TRP A 123 -16.45 13.92 -0.16
C TRP A 123 -17.55 14.93 -0.51
N GLY A 124 -17.91 15.79 0.45
CA GLY A 124 -19.01 16.75 0.31
C GLY A 124 -20.08 16.61 1.39
N GLY A 125 -20.02 15.56 2.22
CA GLY A 125 -20.95 15.31 3.31
C GLY A 125 -20.88 16.31 4.47
N PHE A 126 -19.71 16.93 4.69
CA PHE A 126 -19.47 17.91 5.76
C PHE A 126 -18.70 19.12 5.26
N LYS A 127 -18.82 20.24 5.96
CA LYS A 127 -17.94 21.40 5.73
C LYS A 127 -16.55 21.09 6.30
N VAL A 128 -15.50 21.63 5.70
CA VAL A 128 -14.14 21.54 6.26
C VAL A 128 -14.05 22.40 7.52
N ALA A 129 -13.74 21.77 8.66
CA ALA A 129 -13.70 22.46 9.94
C ALA A 129 -12.67 23.59 9.93
N GLY A 130 -13.08 24.78 10.37
CA GLY A 130 -12.21 25.97 10.38
C GLY A 130 -11.88 26.58 9.01
N ARG A 131 -12.38 26.00 7.90
CA ARG A 131 -12.11 26.46 6.52
C ARG A 131 -13.40 26.72 5.73
N PRO A 132 -14.19 27.74 6.11
CA PRO A 132 -15.45 28.08 5.43
C PRO A 132 -15.25 28.60 4.00
N ASP A 133 -14.01 28.91 3.62
CA ASP A 133 -13.59 29.30 2.28
C ASP A 133 -13.53 28.13 1.29
N LEU A 134 -13.40 26.89 1.78
CA LEU A 134 -13.31 25.70 0.93
C LEU A 134 -14.70 25.20 0.54
N SER A 135 -14.89 24.97 -0.77
CA SER A 135 -16.13 24.48 -1.36
C SER A 135 -15.92 23.08 -1.94
N TRP A 136 -16.92 22.21 -1.78
CA TRP A 136 -16.99 20.89 -2.41
C TRP A 136 -17.59 20.92 -3.83
N ALA A 137 -18.10 22.08 -4.27
CA ALA A 137 -18.61 22.22 -5.63
C ALA A 137 -17.45 22.25 -6.63
N ILE A 138 -17.55 21.43 -7.68
CA ILE A 138 -16.57 21.38 -8.78
C ILE A 138 -16.83 22.57 -9.72
N PRO A 139 -15.86 23.49 -9.88
CA PRO A 139 -15.99 24.61 -10.82
C PRO A 139 -16.05 24.12 -12.28
N SER A 140 -16.71 24.88 -13.15
CA SER A 140 -16.78 24.54 -14.58
C SER A 140 -15.37 24.46 -15.19
N GLY A 141 -15.04 23.32 -15.79
CA GLY A 141 -13.74 23.07 -16.42
C GLY A 141 -12.66 22.50 -15.49
N SER A 142 -12.97 22.32 -14.19
CA SER A 142 -12.12 21.60 -13.24
C SER A 142 -12.55 20.15 -13.11
N THR A 143 -11.63 19.28 -12.72
CA THR A 143 -11.90 17.87 -12.36
C THR A 143 -12.15 17.69 -10.86
N LEU A 144 -11.61 18.59 -10.03
CA LEU A 144 -11.72 18.54 -8.57
C LEU A 144 -12.37 19.80 -8.00
N SER A 145 -12.90 19.68 -6.79
CA SER A 145 -13.37 20.82 -6.01
C SER A 145 -12.22 21.45 -5.20
N PRO A 146 -12.28 22.75 -4.86
CA PRO A 146 -11.24 23.39 -4.04
C PRO A 146 -10.99 22.70 -2.69
N ALA A 147 -12.02 22.11 -2.08
CA ALA A 147 -11.87 21.35 -0.84
C ALA A 147 -11.11 20.03 -1.05
N LEU A 148 -11.35 19.32 -2.15
CA LEU A 148 -10.65 18.09 -2.48
C LEU A 148 -9.20 18.35 -2.92
N GLU A 149 -8.95 19.42 -3.68
CA GLU A 149 -7.59 19.88 -3.99
C GLU A 149 -6.80 20.21 -2.70
N SER A 150 -7.44 20.89 -1.74
CA SER A 150 -6.84 21.17 -0.44
C SER A 150 -6.59 19.89 0.36
N TYR A 151 -7.47 18.90 0.26
CA TYR A 151 -7.30 17.59 0.91
C TYR A 151 -6.09 16.84 0.34
N HIS A 152 -5.96 16.78 -1.00
CA HIS A 152 -4.81 16.17 -1.67
C HIS A 152 -3.50 16.82 -1.22
N GLN A 153 -3.44 18.16 -1.22
CA GLN A 153 -2.25 18.88 -0.78
C GLN A 153 -1.90 18.59 0.68
N ASP A 154 -2.90 18.47 1.56
CA ASP A 154 -2.69 18.12 2.96
C ASP A 154 -2.22 16.67 3.14
N VAL A 155 -2.69 15.73 2.31
CA VAL A 155 -2.20 14.34 2.26
C VAL A 155 -0.72 14.31 1.86
N LEU A 156 -0.34 15.01 0.79
CA LEU A 156 1.06 15.07 0.36
C LEU A 156 1.95 15.73 1.42
N THR A 157 1.46 16.80 2.05
CA THR A 157 2.14 17.46 3.17
C THR A 157 2.34 16.50 4.34
N PHE A 158 1.34 15.69 4.69
CA PHE A 158 1.45 14.69 5.75
C PHE A 158 2.60 13.72 5.49
N ILE A 159 2.75 13.19 4.28
CA ILE A 159 3.79 12.19 3.95
C ILE A 159 5.20 12.74 4.16
N THR A 160 5.40 14.04 3.92
CA THR A 160 6.72 14.68 3.99
C THR A 160 7.03 15.33 5.33
N GLN A 161 6.21 15.10 6.36
CA GLN A 161 6.45 15.61 7.71
C GLN A 161 7.55 14.82 8.45
N PRO A 162 8.16 15.42 9.49
CA PRO A 162 9.07 14.74 10.40
C PRO A 162 8.47 13.44 10.95
N PRO A 163 9.30 12.40 11.18
CA PRO A 163 8.85 11.20 11.86
C PRO A 163 8.33 11.54 13.26
N ASP A 164 7.09 11.19 13.54
CA ASP A 164 6.40 11.38 14.82
C ASP A 164 5.58 10.10 15.13
N ASP A 165 4.56 10.19 15.98
CA ASP A 165 3.68 9.07 16.32
C ASP A 165 2.91 8.52 15.09
N PHE A 166 2.77 9.29 14.01
CA PHE A 166 2.09 8.87 12.78
C PHE A 166 3.05 8.23 11.75
N GLU A 167 4.34 8.03 12.08
CA GLU A 167 5.30 7.43 11.15
C GLU A 167 4.93 5.99 10.75
N LEU A 168 4.22 5.23 11.60
CA LEU A 168 3.68 3.91 11.22
C LEU A 168 2.74 3.99 10.01
N LEU A 169 1.84 4.97 9.99
CA LEU A 169 0.96 5.22 8.85
C LEU A 169 1.75 5.71 7.63
N ARG A 170 2.67 6.67 7.81
CA ARG A 170 3.50 7.17 6.69
C ARG A 170 4.33 6.06 6.07
N GLN A 171 4.91 5.15 6.86
CA GLN A 171 5.67 4.01 6.36
C GLN A 171 4.80 3.08 5.52
N ARG A 172 3.60 2.75 5.98
CA ARG A 172 2.66 1.98 5.18
C ARG A 172 2.37 2.65 3.83
N LEU A 173 2.10 3.96 3.83
CA LEU A 173 1.79 4.71 2.61
C LEU A 173 2.99 4.81 1.65
N ARG A 174 4.23 4.93 2.17
CA ARG A 174 5.45 4.91 1.34
C ARG A 174 5.77 3.52 0.77
N ASN A 175 5.20 2.46 1.33
CA ASN A 175 5.36 1.07 0.86
C ASN A 175 4.25 0.64 -0.10
N LEU A 176 3.30 1.53 -0.43
CA LEU A 176 2.33 1.27 -1.49
C LEU A 176 3.06 1.14 -2.84
N PRO A 177 2.57 0.28 -3.74
CA PRO A 177 3.18 0.11 -5.06
C PRO A 177 3.06 1.37 -5.90
N ASP A 178 4.01 1.54 -6.82
CA ASP A 178 4.06 2.62 -7.83
C ASP A 178 4.05 4.05 -7.29
N VAL A 179 4.27 4.23 -5.98
CA VAL A 179 4.31 5.55 -5.35
C VAL A 179 5.63 6.24 -5.66
N SER A 180 5.52 7.45 -6.18
CA SER A 180 6.62 8.40 -6.29
C SER A 180 6.08 9.83 -6.30
N SER A 181 6.97 10.79 -6.31
CA SER A 181 6.66 12.20 -6.58
C SER A 181 6.04 12.42 -7.97
N ASP A 182 6.38 11.57 -8.94
CA ASP A 182 5.79 11.59 -10.29
C ASP A 182 4.42 10.89 -10.34
N ASN A 183 4.16 9.96 -9.40
CA ASN A 183 2.89 9.27 -9.24
C ASN A 183 2.39 9.27 -7.79
N PRO A 184 1.79 10.38 -7.32
CA PRO A 184 1.23 10.46 -5.96
C PRO A 184 -0.12 9.76 -5.81
N GLU A 185 -0.71 9.28 -6.91
CA GLU A 185 -2.08 8.76 -6.97
C GLU A 185 -2.34 7.65 -5.93
N PRO A 186 -1.47 6.64 -5.73
CA PRO A 186 -1.79 5.54 -4.82
C PRO A 186 -1.94 6.01 -3.36
N ILE A 187 -1.15 7.02 -2.96
CA ILE A 187 -1.28 7.63 -1.63
C ILE A 187 -2.59 8.43 -1.54
N ILE A 188 -2.90 9.23 -2.57
CA ILE A 188 -4.10 10.05 -2.60
C ILE A 188 -5.34 9.16 -2.53
N HIS A 189 -5.42 8.17 -3.41
CA HIS A 189 -6.52 7.21 -3.48
C HIS A 189 -6.70 6.46 -2.16
N ASN A 190 -5.61 5.94 -1.57
CA ASN A 190 -5.68 5.25 -0.29
C ASN A 190 -6.21 6.16 0.83
N MET A 191 -5.76 7.42 0.89
CA MET A 191 -6.24 8.37 1.88
C MET A 191 -7.65 8.89 1.57
N GLU A 192 -8.12 8.81 0.33
CA GLU A 192 -9.50 9.10 0.02
C GLU A 192 -10.48 8.03 0.49
N ALA A 193 -10.14 6.77 0.23
CA ALA A 193 -11.05 5.65 0.38
C ALA A 193 -10.90 4.93 1.74
N ASP A 194 -9.68 4.81 2.25
CA ASP A 194 -9.36 3.85 3.30
C ASP A 194 -9.11 4.48 4.69
N VAL A 195 -9.45 5.75 4.93
CA VAL A 195 -9.19 6.38 6.24
C VAL A 195 -9.85 5.62 7.38
N LEU A 196 -11.09 5.15 7.20
CA LEU A 196 -11.78 4.33 8.22
C LEU A 196 -11.00 3.04 8.51
N TYR A 197 -10.61 2.34 7.45
CA TYR A 197 -9.86 1.07 7.52
C TYR A 197 -8.46 1.25 8.13
N ASN A 198 -7.78 2.33 7.74
CA ASN A 198 -6.45 2.68 8.22
C ASN A 198 -6.45 3.11 9.68
N THR A 199 -7.52 3.75 10.16
CA THR A 199 -7.56 4.34 11.51
C THR A 199 -8.48 3.59 12.48
N ALA A 200 -9.04 2.44 12.07
CA ALA A 200 -10.08 1.74 12.84
C ALA A 200 -11.29 2.63 13.17
N GLY A 201 -11.57 3.66 12.35
CA GLY A 201 -12.58 4.69 12.63
C GLY A 201 -12.21 5.68 13.76
N SER A 202 -10.94 5.74 14.15
CA SER A 202 -10.45 6.55 15.27
C SER A 202 -9.90 7.89 14.79
N LEU A 203 -10.56 9.02 15.11
CA LEU A 203 -10.09 10.36 14.78
C LEU A 203 -8.72 10.66 15.43
N ASN A 204 -8.42 10.06 16.58
CA ASN A 204 -7.11 10.20 17.22
C ASN A 204 -5.97 9.65 16.35
N LEU A 205 -6.23 8.61 15.55
CA LEU A 205 -5.26 8.04 14.62
C LEU A 205 -5.20 8.78 13.27
N VAL A 206 -6.13 9.71 13.01
CA VAL A 206 -6.06 10.61 11.85
C VAL A 206 -4.99 11.68 12.11
N PRO A 207 -4.05 11.92 11.17
CA PRO A 207 -3.01 12.94 11.30
C PRO A 207 -3.59 14.34 11.52
N PRO A 208 -2.95 15.22 12.33
CA PRO A 208 -3.47 16.55 12.65
C PRO A 208 -3.90 17.38 11.42
N VAL A 209 -3.08 17.39 10.38
CA VAL A 209 -3.36 18.10 9.13
C VAL A 209 -4.64 17.64 8.43
N LEU A 210 -5.06 16.38 8.62
CA LEU A 210 -6.25 15.80 8.00
C LEU A 210 -7.48 15.81 8.92
N ARG A 211 -7.33 16.00 10.24
CA ARG A 211 -8.45 15.93 11.20
C ARG A 211 -9.61 16.88 10.87
N LYS A 212 -9.31 18.05 10.30
CA LYS A 212 -10.32 19.06 9.92
C LYS A 212 -11.33 18.58 8.87
N TYR A 213 -10.98 17.56 8.08
CA TYR A 213 -11.90 16.94 7.13
C TYR A 213 -12.80 15.94 7.85
N TRP A 214 -12.24 15.13 8.77
CA TRP A 214 -12.93 13.97 9.35
C TRP A 214 -13.65 14.20 10.69
N ALA A 215 -13.47 15.37 11.33
CA ALA A 215 -13.93 15.62 12.71
C ALA A 215 -15.45 15.51 12.93
N ASP A 216 -16.27 15.79 11.91
CA ASP A 216 -17.72 15.62 11.99
C ASP A 216 -18.17 14.18 11.71
N PHE A 217 -17.31 13.35 11.10
CA PHE A 217 -17.62 11.97 10.72
C PHE A 217 -17.08 10.94 11.71
N LEU A 218 -15.85 11.09 12.18
CA LEU A 218 -15.20 10.17 13.13
C LEU A 218 -15.28 10.68 14.56
N GLN A 219 -15.45 9.76 15.51
CA GLN A 219 -15.27 10.06 16.93
C GLN A 219 -13.79 10.00 17.28
N ALA A 220 -13.38 10.54 18.45
CA ALA A 220 -12.01 10.39 18.97
C ALA A 220 -11.50 8.94 18.85
N GLY A 221 -12.40 7.97 19.05
CA GLY A 221 -12.21 6.58 18.68
C GLY A 221 -11.77 5.69 19.83
N ARG A 222 -11.43 4.44 19.51
CA ARG A 222 -11.10 3.39 20.49
C ARG A 222 -9.62 3.36 20.89
N PHE A 223 -8.79 4.10 20.16
CA PHE A 223 -7.34 4.17 20.37
C PHE A 223 -6.94 5.63 20.58
N ASP A 224 -6.06 5.87 21.54
CA ASP A 224 -5.57 7.22 21.87
C ASP A 224 -4.40 7.63 20.96
N ASP A 225 -3.56 6.68 20.56
CA ASP A 225 -2.38 6.90 19.71
C ASP A 225 -2.02 5.64 18.91
N TRP A 226 -1.13 5.82 17.92
CA TRP A 226 -0.71 4.77 17.00
C TRP A 226 0.13 3.67 17.66
N TYR A 227 0.99 4.00 18.63
CA TYR A 227 1.83 3.00 19.29
C TYR A 227 1.02 2.06 20.17
N GLY A 228 0.06 2.59 20.93
CA GLY A 228 -0.89 1.78 21.68
C GLY A 228 -1.77 0.93 20.77
N ALA A 229 -2.22 1.46 19.64
CA ALA A 229 -3.02 0.73 18.66
C ALA A 229 -2.23 -0.43 18.03
N ALA A 230 -0.99 -0.18 17.61
CA ALA A 230 -0.10 -1.20 17.07
C ALA A 230 0.30 -2.24 18.14
N GLY A 231 0.60 -1.80 19.36
CA GLY A 231 0.89 -2.71 20.48
C GLY A 231 -0.28 -3.62 20.81
N TRP A 232 -1.52 -3.10 20.79
CA TRP A 232 -2.73 -3.92 20.93
C TRP A 232 -2.79 -5.00 19.83
N PHE A 233 -2.57 -4.63 18.58
CA PHE A 233 -2.60 -5.57 17.46
C PHE A 233 -1.51 -6.66 17.57
N GLN A 234 -0.29 -6.29 18.01
CA GLN A 234 0.78 -7.25 18.27
C GLN A 234 0.47 -8.22 19.41
N SER A 235 -0.39 -7.83 20.35
CA SER A 235 -0.79 -8.67 21.48
C SER A 235 -1.83 -9.74 21.13
N LEU A 236 -2.43 -9.65 19.93
CA LEU A 236 -3.48 -10.55 19.47
C LEU A 236 -2.96 -11.96 19.17
N SER A 237 -3.83 -12.95 19.31
CA SER A 237 -3.58 -14.29 18.79
C SER A 237 -3.56 -14.29 17.26
N GLN A 238 -2.99 -15.31 16.62
CA GLN A 238 -3.00 -15.41 15.15
C GLN A 238 -4.41 -15.42 14.55
N ASP A 239 -5.36 -16.05 15.24
CA ASP A 239 -6.77 -16.08 14.82
C ASP A 239 -7.41 -14.69 14.94
N ASP A 240 -7.10 -13.96 16.01
CA ASP A 240 -7.58 -12.59 16.22
C ASP A 240 -6.94 -11.59 15.26
N VAL A 241 -5.67 -11.79 14.88
CA VAL A 241 -5.00 -11.00 13.82
C VAL A 241 -5.73 -11.20 12.49
N SER A 242 -6.01 -12.45 12.12
CA SER A 242 -6.76 -12.78 10.89
C SER A 242 -8.16 -12.17 10.91
N LEU A 243 -8.86 -12.22 12.06
CA LEU A 243 -10.15 -11.58 12.22
C LEU A 243 -10.06 -10.04 12.11
N ALA A 244 -9.06 -9.43 12.74
CA ALA A 244 -8.85 -8.00 12.69
C ALA A 244 -8.54 -7.52 11.27
N GLY A 245 -7.69 -8.23 10.52
CA GLY A 245 -7.30 -7.90 9.14
C GLY A 245 -8.51 -7.71 8.19
N LYS A 246 -9.61 -8.43 8.44
CA LYS A 246 -10.87 -8.33 7.67
C LYS A 246 -11.61 -6.99 7.80
N TRP A 247 -11.21 -6.11 8.71
CA TRP A 247 -11.80 -4.77 8.86
C TRP A 247 -10.80 -3.69 9.29
N LEU A 248 -9.54 -4.05 9.55
CA LEU A 248 -8.50 -3.16 10.04
C LEU A 248 -7.20 -3.34 9.26
N GLY A 249 -6.63 -2.23 8.79
CA GLY A 249 -5.41 -2.23 7.97
C GLY A 249 -4.09 -2.37 8.70
N PHE A 250 -4.10 -2.88 9.94
CA PHE A 250 -2.88 -2.95 10.75
C PHE A 250 -1.95 -4.10 10.36
N GLU A 251 -2.47 -5.10 9.65
CA GLU A 251 -1.65 -6.18 9.07
C GLU A 251 -0.65 -5.69 8.00
N HIS A 252 -0.88 -4.51 7.44
CA HIS A 252 0.01 -3.86 6.47
C HIS A 252 1.06 -2.95 7.09
N LEU A 253 1.07 -2.81 8.42
CA LEU A 253 2.11 -2.03 9.10
C LEU A 253 3.41 -2.83 9.15
N ASP A 254 4.54 -2.18 8.84
CA ASP A 254 5.86 -2.77 9.09
C ASP A 254 6.23 -2.59 10.57
N LEU A 255 5.97 -3.63 11.36
CA LEU A 255 6.22 -3.62 12.80
C LEU A 255 7.56 -4.24 13.20
N ARG A 256 8.44 -4.58 12.24
CA ARG A 256 9.74 -5.22 12.52
C ARG A 256 10.64 -4.35 13.41
N GLN A 257 10.53 -3.03 13.27
CA GLN A 257 11.25 -2.06 14.09
C GLN A 257 10.53 -1.72 15.41
N TYR A 258 9.43 -2.40 15.75
CA TYR A 258 8.58 -2.09 16.90
C TYR A 258 8.19 -3.35 17.69
N PRO A 259 9.14 -4.17 18.17
CA PRO A 259 8.86 -5.54 18.62
C PRO A 259 8.08 -5.65 19.95
N SER A 260 8.02 -4.57 20.74
CA SER A 260 7.50 -4.59 22.11
C SER A 260 6.81 -3.28 22.48
N LEU A 261 5.84 -2.87 21.67
CA LEU A 261 5.01 -1.70 22.00
C LEU A 261 4.07 -2.01 23.16
N ASP A 262 3.90 -1.05 24.06
CA ASP A 262 2.92 -1.16 25.14
C ASP A 262 1.51 -1.17 24.54
N PRO A 263 0.70 -2.23 24.78
CA PRO A 263 -0.60 -2.36 24.15
C PRO A 263 -1.61 -1.40 24.77
N ALA A 264 -2.41 -0.74 23.91
CA ALA A 264 -3.64 -0.13 24.34
C ALA A 264 -4.63 -1.20 24.86
N THR A 265 -5.56 -0.78 25.71
CA THR A 265 -6.66 -1.63 26.19
C THR A 265 -7.99 -1.11 25.66
N PRO A 266 -8.30 -1.32 24.35
CA PRO A 266 -9.60 -0.97 23.80
C PRO A 266 -10.69 -1.80 24.50
N ALA A 267 -11.95 -1.39 24.37
CA ALA A 267 -13.06 -2.12 24.99
C ALA A 267 -13.07 -3.60 24.55
N GLU A 268 -13.13 -4.53 25.53
CA GLU A 268 -13.11 -5.99 25.30
C GLU A 268 -14.14 -6.47 24.25
N ALA A 269 -15.23 -5.72 24.08
CA ALA A 269 -16.28 -6.03 23.12
C ALA A 269 -15.89 -5.82 21.65
N ILE A 270 -14.73 -5.22 21.33
CA ILE A 270 -14.34 -4.86 19.95
C ILE A 270 -14.25 -6.08 19.04
N LEU A 271 -13.48 -7.10 19.43
CA LEU A 271 -13.30 -8.32 18.64
C LEU A 271 -14.59 -9.14 18.61
N LEU A 272 -15.34 -9.20 19.72
CA LEU A 272 -16.63 -9.90 19.75
C LEU A 272 -17.67 -9.24 18.84
N ALA A 273 -17.69 -7.91 18.75
CA ALA A 273 -18.57 -7.20 17.83
C ALA A 273 -18.13 -7.41 16.38
N ALA A 274 -16.84 -7.27 16.10
CA ALA A 274 -16.28 -7.53 14.78
C ALA A 274 -16.56 -8.97 14.33
N GLN A 275 -16.32 -9.97 15.18
CA GLN A 275 -16.59 -11.38 14.90
C GLN A 275 -18.04 -11.61 14.47
N ARG A 276 -19.01 -11.04 15.19
CA ARG A 276 -20.43 -11.17 14.83
C ARG A 276 -20.74 -10.54 13.48
N VAL A 277 -20.20 -9.35 13.22
CA VAL A 277 -20.40 -8.67 11.94
C VAL A 277 -19.78 -9.52 10.83
N ILE A 278 -18.48 -9.81 10.91
CA ILE A 278 -17.74 -10.59 9.91
C ILE A 278 -18.40 -11.95 9.65
N GLU A 279 -18.86 -12.67 10.67
CA GLU A 279 -19.58 -13.94 10.49
C GLU A 279 -20.88 -13.75 9.68
N THR A 280 -21.61 -12.65 9.86
CA THR A 280 -22.78 -12.32 9.05
C THR A 280 -22.39 -11.99 7.61
N GLU A 281 -21.32 -11.22 7.40
CA GLU A 281 -20.83 -10.84 6.06
C GLU A 281 -20.35 -12.03 5.24
N GLU A 282 -19.59 -12.93 5.86
CA GLU A 282 -19.07 -14.13 5.22
C GLU A 282 -20.20 -15.05 4.75
N LYS A 283 -21.24 -15.17 5.57
CA LYS A 283 -22.47 -15.88 5.23
C LYS A 283 -23.21 -15.22 4.07
N GLU A 284 -23.32 -13.89 4.10
CA GLU A 284 -23.93 -13.12 3.01
C GLU A 284 -23.15 -13.27 1.70
N ARG A 285 -21.81 -13.28 1.71
CA ARG A 285 -21.00 -13.50 0.51
C ARG A 285 -21.21 -14.89 -0.12
N LEU A 286 -21.52 -15.91 0.67
CA LEU A 286 -21.93 -17.22 0.16
C LEU A 286 -23.34 -17.16 -0.46
N LEU A 287 -24.26 -16.41 0.16
CA LEU A 287 -25.60 -16.16 -0.38
C LEU A 287 -25.54 -15.37 -1.71
N ASP A 288 -24.73 -14.31 -1.77
CA ASP A 288 -24.47 -13.50 -2.95
C ASP A 288 -24.00 -14.37 -4.12
N LEU A 289 -23.03 -15.26 -3.87
CA LEU A 289 -22.59 -16.24 -4.88
C LEU A 289 -23.75 -17.08 -5.39
N ALA A 290 -24.58 -17.64 -4.50
CA ALA A 290 -25.69 -18.50 -4.88
C ALA A 290 -26.81 -17.77 -5.63
N TYR A 291 -27.08 -16.51 -5.26
CA TYR A 291 -28.08 -15.66 -5.88
C TYR A 291 -27.64 -15.22 -7.28
N GLN A 292 -26.39 -14.79 -7.42
CA GLN A 292 -25.86 -14.21 -8.64
C GLN A 292 -25.23 -15.23 -9.60
N PHE A 293 -25.04 -16.49 -9.19
CA PHE A 293 -24.27 -17.50 -9.94
C PHE A 293 -24.66 -17.59 -11.43
N ASP A 294 -25.95 -17.57 -11.73
CA ASP A 294 -26.45 -17.68 -13.10
C ASP A 294 -26.09 -16.49 -13.99
N LEU A 295 -25.87 -15.31 -13.40
CA LEU A 295 -25.38 -14.10 -14.09
C LEU A 295 -23.89 -14.24 -14.44
N LEU A 296 -23.13 -15.01 -13.64
CA LEU A 296 -21.69 -15.23 -13.83
C LEU A 296 -21.39 -16.28 -14.91
N ILE A 297 -22.42 -16.97 -15.43
CA ILE A 297 -22.28 -17.98 -16.48
C ILE A 297 -22.23 -17.28 -17.86
N GLY A 298 -21.20 -17.58 -18.65
CA GLY A 298 -21.05 -16.94 -19.97
C GLY A 298 -20.09 -17.66 -20.91
N TYR A 299 -19.76 -16.99 -22.01
CA TYR A 299 -18.76 -17.43 -22.97
C TYR A 299 -17.38 -16.93 -22.56
N PRO A 300 -16.30 -17.63 -22.97
CA PRO A 300 -14.94 -17.19 -22.70
C PRO A 300 -14.61 -15.87 -23.41
N HIS A 301 -13.85 -15.01 -22.74
CA HIS A 301 -13.28 -13.78 -23.31
C HIS A 301 -11.74 -13.79 -23.27
N ASN A 302 -11.13 -12.99 -24.14
CA ASN A 302 -9.67 -12.90 -24.25
C ASN A 302 -9.04 -12.10 -23.09
N ASP A 303 -9.82 -11.27 -22.39
CA ASP A 303 -9.31 -10.34 -21.36
C ASP A 303 -9.78 -10.71 -19.95
N GLU A 304 -10.08 -12.00 -19.69
CA GLU A 304 -10.49 -12.43 -18.35
C GLU A 304 -9.31 -12.46 -17.36
N ASP A 305 -9.46 -11.74 -16.24
CA ASP A 305 -8.52 -11.79 -15.11
C ASP A 305 -8.68 -13.11 -14.33
N PHE A 306 -7.77 -14.06 -14.58
CA PHE A 306 -7.80 -15.34 -13.89
C PHE A 306 -7.41 -15.25 -12.43
N GLU A 307 -6.55 -14.32 -12.07
CA GLU A 307 -6.12 -14.18 -10.69
C GLU A 307 -7.31 -13.75 -9.83
N PHE A 308 -8.07 -12.76 -10.30
CA PHE A 308 -9.33 -12.36 -9.68
C PHE A 308 -10.25 -13.56 -9.47
N TRP A 309 -10.58 -14.30 -10.53
CA TRP A 309 -11.54 -15.40 -10.42
C TRP A 309 -11.05 -16.56 -9.57
N ARG A 310 -9.77 -16.91 -9.68
CA ARG A 310 -9.13 -17.90 -8.80
C ARG A 310 -9.26 -17.49 -7.35
N ARG A 311 -8.90 -16.24 -7.04
CA ARG A 311 -8.95 -15.71 -5.68
C ARG A 311 -10.37 -15.66 -5.15
N TYR A 312 -11.31 -15.13 -5.94
CA TYR A 312 -12.73 -15.08 -5.63
C TYR A 312 -13.27 -16.47 -5.27
N LEU A 313 -13.02 -17.49 -6.10
CA LEU A 313 -13.52 -18.83 -5.83
C LEU A 313 -12.79 -19.53 -4.66
N ARG A 314 -11.49 -19.28 -4.45
CA ARG A 314 -10.75 -19.81 -3.28
C ARG A 314 -11.21 -19.19 -1.97
N ASP A 315 -11.55 -17.90 -1.99
CA ASP A 315 -12.21 -17.23 -0.88
C ASP A 315 -13.52 -17.96 -0.57
N LYS A 316 -14.37 -18.24 -1.55
CA LYS A 316 -15.64 -18.95 -1.33
C LYS A 316 -15.45 -20.38 -0.80
N VAL A 317 -14.41 -21.09 -1.22
CA VAL A 317 -14.04 -22.40 -0.63
C VAL A 317 -13.65 -22.26 0.84
N THR A 318 -12.95 -21.19 1.20
CA THR A 318 -12.58 -20.89 2.59
C THR A 318 -13.81 -20.53 3.42
N LEU A 319 -14.68 -19.64 2.93
CA LEU A 319 -15.93 -19.28 3.60
C LEU A 319 -16.83 -20.51 3.81
N TYR A 320 -16.89 -21.43 2.84
CA TYR A 320 -17.64 -22.68 3.01
C TYR A 320 -17.05 -23.58 4.10
N ARG A 321 -15.72 -23.62 4.24
CA ARG A 321 -15.07 -24.40 5.31
C ARG A 321 -15.46 -23.86 6.69
N ASP A 322 -15.58 -22.55 6.81
CA ASP A 322 -15.93 -21.88 8.06
C ASP A 322 -17.45 -21.95 8.33
N HIS A 323 -18.28 -21.96 7.28
CA HIS A 323 -19.75 -21.96 7.35
C HIS A 323 -20.43 -23.09 6.54
N PRO A 324 -20.09 -24.38 6.75
CA PRO A 324 -20.43 -25.48 5.82
C PRO A 324 -21.91 -25.81 5.73
N ALA A 325 -22.71 -25.41 6.73
CA ALA A 325 -24.14 -25.66 6.76
C ALA A 325 -24.96 -24.52 6.12
N HIS A 326 -24.34 -23.39 5.79
CA HIS A 326 -25.09 -22.17 5.48
C HIS A 326 -25.85 -22.25 4.15
N LEU A 327 -25.18 -22.67 3.08
CA LEU A 327 -25.80 -22.79 1.75
C LEU A 327 -26.97 -23.77 1.70
N ALA A 328 -26.88 -24.87 2.46
CA ALA A 328 -27.90 -25.92 2.49
C ALA A 328 -29.26 -25.47 3.09
N VAL A 329 -29.30 -24.30 3.76
CA VAL A 329 -30.54 -23.76 4.37
C VAL A 329 -31.39 -23.03 3.34
N PHE A 330 -30.80 -22.54 2.25
CA PHE A 330 -31.52 -21.71 1.29
C PHE A 330 -32.26 -22.54 0.25
N SER A 331 -33.52 -22.16 -0.02
CA SER A 331 -34.31 -22.72 -1.12
C SER A 331 -34.01 -22.02 -2.45
N ILE A 332 -32.72 -21.84 -2.76
CA ILE A 332 -32.25 -21.23 -4.01
C ILE A 332 -31.83 -22.36 -4.96
N PRO A 333 -32.30 -22.39 -6.23
CA PRO A 333 -32.03 -23.49 -7.16
C PRO A 333 -30.54 -23.85 -7.32
N ARG A 334 -29.63 -22.87 -7.23
CA ARG A 334 -28.18 -23.06 -7.35
C ARG A 334 -27.46 -23.43 -6.06
N ALA A 335 -28.07 -23.20 -4.89
CA ALA A 335 -27.40 -23.38 -3.62
C ALA A 335 -26.96 -24.84 -3.37
N GLU A 336 -27.80 -25.83 -3.72
CA GLU A 336 -27.45 -27.25 -3.55
C GLU A 336 -26.26 -27.68 -4.41
N GLN A 337 -26.17 -27.19 -5.65
CA GLN A 337 -25.06 -27.52 -6.56
C GLN A 337 -23.76 -26.86 -6.11
N ILE A 338 -23.82 -25.60 -5.65
CA ILE A 338 -22.67 -24.87 -5.10
C ILE A 338 -22.21 -25.51 -3.79
N ASP A 339 -23.14 -25.85 -2.89
CA ASP A 339 -22.85 -26.55 -1.63
C ASP A 339 -22.10 -27.86 -1.89
N SER A 340 -22.56 -28.68 -2.83
CA SER A 340 -21.90 -29.94 -3.19
C SER A 340 -20.50 -29.71 -3.78
N ALA A 341 -20.33 -28.76 -4.69
CA ALA A 341 -19.03 -28.44 -5.29
C ALA A 341 -18.03 -27.88 -4.25
N LEU A 342 -18.45 -26.92 -3.42
CA LEU A 342 -17.60 -26.34 -2.38
C LEU A 342 -17.28 -27.36 -1.28
N ARG A 343 -18.21 -28.26 -0.93
CA ARG A 343 -17.93 -29.37 -0.01
C ARG A 343 -16.80 -30.26 -0.50
N PHE A 344 -16.79 -30.59 -1.78
CA PHE A 344 -15.73 -31.40 -2.38
C PHE A 344 -14.38 -30.66 -2.30
N LEU A 345 -14.33 -29.37 -2.64
CA LEU A 345 -13.10 -28.57 -2.66
C LEU A 345 -12.59 -28.18 -1.27
N ALA A 346 -13.49 -27.99 -0.30
CA ALA A 346 -13.13 -27.65 1.07
C ALA A 346 -12.58 -28.86 1.85
N ALA A 347 -12.81 -30.09 1.35
CA ALA A 347 -12.30 -31.30 1.95
C ALA A 347 -10.75 -31.32 1.96
N PRO A 348 -10.12 -31.88 3.00
CA PRO A 348 -8.66 -31.95 3.07
C PRO A 348 -8.05 -32.65 1.85
N ALA A 349 -7.07 -32.00 1.22
CA ALA A 349 -6.31 -32.59 0.13
C ALA A 349 -5.52 -33.82 0.63
N THR A 350 -5.68 -34.96 -0.05
CA THR A 350 -5.02 -36.23 0.32
C THR A 350 -4.34 -36.89 -0.87
N GLY A 351 -3.14 -37.44 -0.68
CA GLY A 351 -2.38 -38.09 -1.75
C GLY A 351 -1.66 -37.13 -2.70
N SER A 352 -0.99 -37.68 -3.72
CA SER A 352 -0.22 -36.91 -4.70
C SER A 352 -1.12 -36.07 -5.63
N PRO A 353 -0.60 -35.02 -6.29
CA PRO A 353 -1.37 -34.24 -7.25
C PRO A 353 -2.08 -35.08 -8.32
N ALA A 354 -1.43 -36.14 -8.83
CA ALA A 354 -2.04 -37.06 -9.79
C ALA A 354 -3.22 -37.86 -9.18
N GLN A 355 -3.12 -38.28 -7.91
CA GLN A 355 -4.23 -38.94 -7.22
C GLN A 355 -5.39 -37.97 -6.96
N GLN A 356 -5.10 -36.72 -6.63
CA GLN A 356 -6.10 -35.66 -6.47
C GLN A 356 -6.79 -35.37 -7.80
N ALA A 357 -6.03 -35.29 -8.90
CA ALA A 357 -6.53 -35.07 -10.24
C ALA A 357 -7.45 -36.21 -10.70
N GLN A 358 -7.09 -37.48 -10.44
CA GLN A 358 -7.96 -38.62 -10.74
C GLN A 358 -9.29 -38.54 -9.97
N ARG A 359 -9.26 -38.20 -8.67
CA ARG A 359 -10.49 -38.04 -7.89
C ARG A 359 -11.35 -36.89 -8.39
N LEU A 360 -10.73 -35.78 -8.79
CA LEU A 360 -11.43 -34.65 -9.41
C LEU A 360 -12.05 -35.08 -10.75
N ALA A 361 -11.33 -35.84 -11.59
CA ALA A 361 -11.85 -36.38 -12.84
C ALA A 361 -13.07 -37.30 -12.62
N ASP A 362 -12.96 -38.24 -11.68
CA ASP A 362 -14.07 -39.13 -11.31
C ASP A 362 -15.27 -38.32 -10.81
N ARG A 363 -15.03 -37.29 -9.99
CA ARG A 363 -16.10 -36.44 -9.46
C ARG A 363 -16.75 -35.57 -10.54
N LEU A 364 -16.00 -35.06 -11.51
CA LEU A 364 -16.55 -34.28 -12.64
C LEU A 364 -17.54 -35.10 -13.50
N VAL A 365 -17.39 -36.43 -13.53
CA VAL A 365 -18.34 -37.33 -14.22
C VAL A 365 -19.65 -37.44 -13.44
N GLU A 366 -19.56 -37.58 -12.11
CA GLU A 366 -20.73 -37.67 -11.23
C GLU A 366 -21.45 -36.31 -11.07
N GLU A 367 -20.68 -35.23 -11.01
CA GLU A 367 -21.11 -33.88 -10.73
C GLU A 367 -20.53 -32.89 -11.75
N PRO A 368 -21.13 -32.80 -12.96
CA PRO A 368 -20.67 -31.91 -14.02
C PRO A 368 -20.56 -30.43 -13.62
N PHE A 369 -21.32 -30.00 -12.61
CA PHE A 369 -21.34 -28.61 -12.13
C PHE A 369 -20.00 -28.17 -11.51
N LEU A 370 -19.21 -29.11 -10.97
CA LEU A 370 -17.92 -28.84 -10.33
C LEU A 370 -16.91 -28.16 -11.29
N VAL A 371 -17.12 -28.29 -12.60
CA VAL A 371 -16.28 -27.64 -13.62
C VAL A 371 -16.14 -26.13 -13.39
N ASN A 372 -17.19 -25.47 -12.89
CA ASN A 372 -17.23 -24.01 -12.65
C ASN A 372 -16.26 -23.54 -11.55
N PHE A 373 -15.70 -24.47 -10.77
CA PHE A 373 -14.79 -24.18 -9.68
C PHE A 373 -13.36 -24.68 -9.95
N LEU A 374 -13.06 -25.11 -11.17
CA LEU A 374 -11.69 -25.49 -11.55
C LEU A 374 -10.64 -24.39 -11.27
N PRO A 375 -10.92 -23.08 -11.45
CA PRO A 375 -9.92 -22.06 -11.11
C PRO A 375 -9.51 -22.05 -9.63
N ALA A 376 -10.33 -22.59 -8.72
CA ALA A 376 -10.00 -22.68 -7.30
C ALA A 376 -9.01 -23.80 -6.96
N VAL A 377 -8.85 -24.78 -7.86
CA VAL A 377 -8.00 -25.97 -7.66
C VAL A 377 -6.52 -25.58 -7.74
N ASP A 378 -5.66 -26.34 -7.05
CA ASP A 378 -4.21 -26.17 -7.12
C ASP A 378 -3.65 -26.43 -8.53
N ASN A 379 -2.67 -25.61 -8.92
CA ASN A 379 -2.04 -25.68 -10.25
C ASN A 379 -1.48 -27.07 -10.58
N GLN A 380 -0.82 -27.72 -9.63
CA GLN A 380 -0.27 -29.07 -9.84
C GLN A 380 -1.36 -30.09 -10.15
N VAL A 381 -2.53 -29.99 -9.50
CA VAL A 381 -3.66 -30.90 -9.72
C VAL A 381 -4.31 -30.62 -11.06
N LEU A 382 -4.44 -29.35 -11.44
CA LEU A 382 -4.96 -28.94 -12.75
C LEU A 382 -4.06 -29.45 -13.88
N VAL A 383 -2.75 -29.26 -13.81
CA VAL A 383 -1.81 -29.76 -14.83
C VAL A 383 -1.96 -31.27 -15.00
N GLU A 384 -2.01 -32.05 -13.91
CA GLU A 384 -2.24 -33.50 -13.97
C GLU A 384 -3.60 -33.86 -14.60
N LEU A 385 -4.67 -33.15 -14.24
CA LEU A 385 -6.01 -33.35 -14.79
C LEU A 385 -6.03 -33.17 -16.31
N PHE A 386 -5.40 -32.12 -16.83
CA PHE A 386 -5.39 -31.83 -18.27
C PHE A 386 -4.42 -32.73 -19.03
N SER A 387 -3.23 -33.02 -18.48
CA SER A 387 -2.26 -33.94 -19.10
C SER A 387 -2.78 -35.38 -19.20
N SER A 388 -3.71 -35.78 -18.33
CA SER A 388 -4.38 -37.10 -18.41
C SER A 388 -5.37 -37.25 -19.58
N GLY A 389 -5.73 -36.17 -20.25
CA GLY A 389 -6.75 -36.17 -21.32
C GLY A 389 -8.19 -36.26 -20.80
N THR A 390 -8.44 -35.90 -19.54
CA THR A 390 -9.78 -35.93 -18.93
C THR A 390 -10.76 -35.07 -19.74
N ALA A 391 -11.90 -35.67 -20.12
CA ALA A 391 -12.96 -34.96 -20.82
C ALA A 391 -13.77 -34.10 -19.84
N LEU A 392 -13.77 -32.78 -20.05
CA LEU A 392 -14.58 -31.87 -19.24
C LEU A 392 -16.06 -31.87 -19.67
N PRO A 393 -16.97 -31.62 -18.72
CA PRO A 393 -18.39 -31.39 -19.02
C PRO A 393 -18.61 -30.31 -20.09
N LYS A 394 -19.65 -30.49 -20.90
CA LYS A 394 -20.04 -29.53 -21.96
C LYS A 394 -21.20 -28.67 -21.48
N GLY A 395 -21.17 -27.37 -21.79
CA GLY A 395 -22.22 -26.42 -21.44
C GLY A 395 -21.65 -25.02 -21.27
N LYS A 396 -22.50 -24.05 -20.91
CA LYS A 396 -22.01 -22.77 -20.41
C LYS A 396 -21.42 -22.99 -19.01
N THR A 397 -20.27 -22.39 -18.75
CA THR A 397 -19.62 -22.40 -17.43
C THR A 397 -19.55 -20.98 -16.89
N LEU A 398 -19.11 -20.83 -15.64
CA LEU A 398 -18.60 -19.56 -15.14
C LEU A 398 -17.65 -18.98 -16.19
N GLN A 399 -17.79 -17.69 -16.54
CA GLN A 399 -17.06 -17.03 -17.63
C GLN A 399 -15.56 -17.37 -17.58
N ALA A 400 -14.94 -17.09 -16.43
CA ALA A 400 -13.58 -17.43 -16.06
C ALA A 400 -13.15 -18.87 -16.35
N THR A 401 -14.04 -19.83 -16.09
CA THR A 401 -13.71 -21.25 -16.22
C THR A 401 -13.53 -21.63 -17.68
N ALA A 402 -14.34 -21.06 -18.59
CA ALA A 402 -14.24 -21.40 -20.01
C ALA A 402 -12.88 -20.97 -20.57
N SER A 403 -12.48 -19.73 -20.32
CA SER A 403 -11.21 -19.19 -20.82
C SER A 403 -10.03 -19.85 -20.13
N PHE A 404 -10.14 -20.09 -18.83
CA PHE A 404 -9.10 -20.77 -18.05
C PHE A 404 -8.86 -22.19 -18.56
N VAL A 405 -9.92 -22.94 -18.83
CA VAL A 405 -9.84 -24.29 -19.40
C VAL A 405 -9.22 -24.28 -20.80
N GLU A 406 -9.59 -23.31 -21.64
CA GLU A 406 -9.01 -23.17 -22.99
C GLU A 406 -7.51 -22.90 -22.92
N ARG A 407 -7.10 -21.94 -22.09
CA ARG A 407 -5.69 -21.58 -21.90
C ARG A 407 -4.89 -22.70 -21.23
N LEU A 408 -5.43 -23.38 -20.22
CA LEU A 408 -4.76 -24.53 -19.60
C LEU A 408 -4.52 -25.70 -20.57
N LYS A 409 -5.42 -25.93 -21.54
CA LYS A 409 -5.19 -26.95 -22.58
C LYS A 409 -4.01 -26.59 -23.48
N ILE A 410 -3.80 -25.30 -23.73
CA ILE A 410 -2.69 -24.78 -24.54
C ILE A 410 -1.40 -24.81 -23.72
N PHE A 411 -1.42 -24.22 -22.52
CA PHE A 411 -0.24 -24.00 -21.70
C PHE A 411 0.23 -25.26 -20.97
N GLY A 412 -0.66 -26.15 -20.52
CA GLY A 412 -0.27 -27.34 -19.76
C GLY A 412 0.74 -28.23 -20.48
N ALA A 413 0.47 -28.53 -21.76
CA ALA A 413 1.39 -29.32 -22.59
C ALA A 413 2.71 -28.57 -22.85
N LYS A 414 2.67 -27.24 -22.97
CA LYS A 414 3.84 -26.41 -23.22
C LYS A 414 4.72 -26.27 -21.97
N VAL A 415 4.14 -26.06 -20.80
CA VAL A 415 4.82 -26.08 -19.50
C VAL A 415 5.53 -27.42 -19.29
N ASP A 416 4.84 -28.55 -19.50
CA ASP A 416 5.46 -29.87 -19.39
C ASP A 416 6.59 -30.09 -20.42
N SER A 417 6.50 -29.46 -21.60
CA SER A 417 7.56 -29.51 -22.61
C SER A 417 8.80 -28.72 -22.19
N VAL A 418 8.61 -27.45 -21.81
CA VAL A 418 9.66 -26.54 -21.31
C VAL A 418 10.39 -27.17 -20.12
N LEU A 419 9.66 -27.66 -19.11
CA LEU A 419 10.26 -28.26 -17.93
C LEU A 419 10.99 -29.57 -18.24
N ARG A 420 10.45 -30.39 -19.16
CA ARG A 420 11.11 -31.64 -19.57
C ARG A 420 12.44 -31.36 -20.28
N ALA A 421 12.48 -30.38 -21.18
CA ALA A 421 13.71 -29.94 -21.81
C ALA A 421 14.69 -29.37 -20.77
N GLY A 422 14.18 -28.49 -19.89
CA GLY A 422 14.93 -27.81 -18.83
C GLY A 422 15.61 -28.73 -17.83
N ARG A 423 14.93 -29.79 -17.36
CA ARG A 423 15.50 -30.76 -16.41
C ARG A 423 16.78 -31.44 -16.92
N SER A 424 16.90 -31.60 -18.25
CA SER A 424 18.10 -32.18 -18.86
C SER A 424 19.10 -31.13 -19.32
N ASP A 425 18.61 -29.97 -19.76
CA ASP A 425 19.39 -28.84 -20.27
C ASP A 425 18.56 -27.55 -20.10
N PRO A 426 18.87 -26.72 -19.08
CA PRO A 426 18.17 -25.46 -18.86
C PRO A 426 18.14 -24.54 -20.08
N THR A 427 19.19 -24.56 -20.92
CA THR A 427 19.27 -23.75 -22.14
C THR A 427 18.25 -24.20 -23.18
N ALA A 428 18.02 -25.50 -23.31
CA ALA A 428 17.01 -26.05 -24.21
C ALA A 428 15.60 -25.68 -23.73
N GLY A 429 15.35 -25.75 -22.43
CA GLY A 429 14.10 -25.27 -21.83
C GLY A 429 13.89 -23.77 -22.05
N ALA A 430 14.95 -22.96 -21.87
CA ALA A 430 14.92 -21.51 -22.07
C ALA A 430 14.60 -21.15 -23.52
N ALA A 431 15.26 -21.78 -24.50
CA ALA A 431 14.96 -21.55 -25.92
C ALA A 431 13.51 -21.90 -26.26
N GLU A 432 12.96 -22.95 -25.63
CA GLU A 432 11.56 -23.33 -25.82
C GLU A 432 10.59 -22.31 -25.20
N LEU A 433 10.94 -21.76 -24.03
CA LEU A 433 10.19 -20.71 -23.34
C LEU A 433 10.24 -19.38 -24.10
N GLU A 434 11.42 -18.98 -24.60
CA GLU A 434 11.58 -17.77 -25.41
C GLU A 434 10.78 -17.86 -26.72
N SER A 435 10.74 -19.02 -27.37
CA SER A 435 9.88 -19.24 -28.53
C SER A 435 8.41 -19.06 -28.17
N PHE A 436 7.96 -19.55 -27.01
CA PHE A 436 6.58 -19.36 -26.56
C PHE A 436 6.25 -17.88 -26.32
N ILE A 437 7.14 -17.15 -25.66
CA ILE A 437 6.96 -15.72 -25.39
C ILE A 437 6.92 -14.94 -26.71
N ALA A 438 7.80 -15.26 -27.66
CA ALA A 438 7.81 -14.63 -28.97
C ALA A 438 6.53 -14.89 -29.78
N ASP A 439 5.98 -16.10 -29.69
CA ASP A 439 4.73 -16.48 -30.36
C ASP A 439 3.49 -15.83 -29.70
N THR A 440 3.52 -15.64 -28.38
CA THR A 440 2.40 -15.11 -27.59
C THR A 440 2.35 -13.58 -27.61
N GLY A 441 3.51 -12.93 -27.54
CA GLY A 441 3.62 -11.47 -27.43
C GLY A 441 3.59 -10.97 -25.99
N LEU A 442 4.44 -9.98 -25.66
CA LEU A 442 4.55 -9.39 -24.31
C LEU A 442 3.33 -8.56 -23.89
N ASP A 443 2.47 -8.20 -24.85
CA ASP A 443 1.20 -7.49 -24.62
C ASP A 443 0.13 -8.39 -23.99
N GLN A 444 0.25 -9.72 -24.14
CA GLN A 444 -0.66 -10.69 -23.54
C GLN A 444 -0.29 -11.00 -22.08
N LYS A 445 -0.37 -9.98 -21.22
CA LYS A 445 0.11 -10.03 -19.83
C LYS A 445 -0.49 -11.20 -19.04
N GLU A 446 -1.80 -11.38 -19.10
CA GLU A 446 -2.50 -12.45 -18.36
C GLU A 446 -2.08 -13.86 -18.78
N ASP A 447 -1.76 -14.07 -20.06
CA ASP A 447 -1.30 -15.35 -20.57
C ASP A 447 0.11 -15.69 -20.09
N ILE A 448 1.01 -14.70 -20.16
CA ILE A 448 2.39 -14.86 -19.68
C ILE A 448 2.39 -15.09 -18.16
N LYS A 449 1.60 -14.31 -17.42
CA LYS A 449 1.44 -14.43 -15.97
C LYS A 449 1.00 -15.84 -15.58
N LEU A 450 -0.09 -16.31 -16.19
CA LEU A 450 -0.60 -17.66 -15.96
C LEU A 450 0.45 -18.73 -16.31
N PHE A 451 1.15 -18.59 -17.43
CA PHE A 451 2.18 -19.54 -17.83
C PHE A 451 3.30 -19.65 -16.78
N PHE A 452 3.83 -18.53 -16.31
CA PHE A 452 4.90 -18.51 -15.31
C PHE A 452 4.45 -19.04 -13.95
N ASP A 453 3.21 -18.75 -13.53
CA ASP A 453 2.64 -19.35 -12.31
C ASP A 453 2.52 -20.88 -12.43
N LEU A 454 2.08 -21.39 -13.58
CA LEU A 454 2.01 -22.83 -13.83
C LEU A 454 3.41 -23.47 -13.89
N LEU A 455 4.37 -22.79 -14.52
CA LEU A 455 5.76 -23.23 -14.63
C LEU A 455 6.38 -23.39 -13.23
N ARG A 456 6.30 -22.33 -12.41
CA ARG A 456 6.79 -22.30 -11.02
C ARG A 456 6.15 -23.39 -10.18
N ASP A 457 4.82 -23.46 -10.18
CA ASP A 457 4.11 -24.37 -9.28
C ASP A 457 4.29 -25.84 -9.68
N ARG A 458 4.57 -26.12 -10.96
CA ARG A 458 4.77 -27.49 -11.47
C ARG A 458 6.11 -28.08 -11.06
N ASP A 459 7.19 -27.30 -11.17
CA ASP A 459 8.54 -27.71 -10.80
C ASP A 459 9.40 -26.48 -10.49
N PRO A 460 9.45 -26.02 -9.22
CA PRO A 460 10.10 -24.77 -8.85
C PRO A 460 11.58 -24.72 -9.21
N GLU A 461 12.32 -25.82 -9.03
CA GLU A 461 13.76 -25.87 -9.34
C GLU A 461 14.00 -25.78 -10.84
N ALA A 462 13.31 -26.59 -11.65
CA ALA A 462 13.47 -26.53 -13.11
C ALA A 462 12.95 -25.21 -13.70
N ALA A 463 11.88 -24.62 -13.13
CA ALA A 463 11.37 -23.31 -13.53
C ALA A 463 12.40 -22.21 -13.31
N LYS A 464 13.08 -22.22 -12.16
CA LYS A 464 14.17 -21.31 -11.84
C LYS A 464 15.32 -21.46 -12.82
N ASP A 465 15.86 -22.66 -13.00
CA ASP A 465 16.99 -22.94 -13.89
C ASP A 465 16.70 -22.51 -15.34
N VAL A 466 15.50 -22.83 -15.84
CA VAL A 466 15.06 -22.44 -17.19
C VAL A 466 14.93 -20.93 -17.32
N THR A 467 14.28 -20.27 -16.36
CA THR A 467 14.10 -18.80 -16.40
C THR A 467 15.44 -18.08 -16.34
N PHE A 468 16.37 -18.57 -15.52
CA PHE A 468 17.73 -18.02 -15.45
C PHE A 468 18.56 -18.34 -16.71
N ALA A 469 18.26 -19.39 -17.45
CA ALA A 469 18.95 -19.70 -18.71
C ALA A 469 18.47 -18.84 -19.91
N MET A 470 17.36 -18.09 -19.76
CA MET A 470 16.88 -17.16 -20.80
C MET A 470 17.86 -16.02 -21.06
N SER A 471 17.76 -15.40 -22.22
CA SER A 471 18.57 -14.21 -22.54
C SER A 471 18.21 -13.03 -21.64
N ASN A 472 19.20 -12.18 -21.36
CA ASN A 472 19.01 -10.97 -20.56
C ASN A 472 17.98 -10.03 -21.21
N GLU A 473 17.93 -9.98 -22.55
CA GLU A 473 16.96 -9.18 -23.30
C GLU A 473 15.52 -9.65 -23.00
N THR A 474 15.26 -10.95 -23.06
CA THR A 474 13.92 -11.48 -22.76
C THR A 474 13.53 -11.23 -21.31
N VAL A 475 14.42 -11.46 -20.34
CA VAL A 475 14.12 -11.23 -18.91
C VAL A 475 13.82 -9.74 -18.65
N ARG A 476 14.58 -8.83 -19.25
CA ARG A 476 14.30 -7.38 -19.16
C ARG A 476 12.94 -7.03 -19.77
N GLY A 477 12.60 -7.63 -20.91
CA GLY A 477 11.27 -7.44 -21.53
C GLY A 477 10.11 -7.96 -20.67
N LEU A 478 10.36 -8.99 -19.85
CA LEU A 478 9.36 -9.59 -18.95
C LEU A 478 9.14 -8.81 -17.65
N MET A 479 10.03 -7.88 -17.28
CA MET A 479 9.86 -7.06 -16.07
C MET A 479 8.59 -6.21 -16.09
N VAL A 480 8.11 -5.79 -17.27
CA VAL A 480 6.88 -5.01 -17.42
C VAL A 480 5.60 -5.86 -17.29
N PRO A 481 5.45 -7.01 -17.99
CA PRO A 481 4.24 -7.81 -17.89
C PRO A 481 4.16 -8.69 -16.63
N ILE A 482 5.29 -9.14 -16.07
CA ILE A 482 5.31 -10.12 -14.96
C ILE A 482 6.38 -9.86 -13.88
N PRO A 483 6.50 -8.63 -13.35
CA PRO A 483 7.52 -8.28 -12.36
C PRO A 483 7.46 -9.14 -11.08
N PHE A 484 6.25 -9.51 -10.66
CA PHE A 484 6.02 -10.37 -9.51
C PHE A 484 6.52 -11.79 -9.75
N GLN A 485 6.14 -12.43 -10.87
CA GLN A 485 6.51 -13.81 -11.15
C GLN A 485 8.02 -13.97 -11.22
N LEU A 486 8.73 -13.06 -11.88
CA LEU A 486 10.20 -13.08 -11.96
C LEU A 486 10.83 -13.05 -10.55
N ARG A 487 10.35 -12.18 -9.67
CA ARG A 487 10.83 -12.07 -8.28
C ARG A 487 10.44 -13.25 -7.38
N THR A 488 9.46 -14.04 -7.77
CA THR A 488 9.11 -15.29 -7.07
C THR A 488 9.82 -16.54 -7.61
N ILE A 489 10.48 -16.43 -8.77
CA ILE A 489 11.17 -17.55 -9.44
C ILE A 489 12.68 -17.41 -9.33
N LEU A 490 13.22 -16.21 -9.55
CA LEU A 490 14.65 -15.92 -9.49
C LEU A 490 15.02 -15.35 -8.13
N ASP A 491 16.20 -15.73 -7.64
CA ASP A 491 16.76 -15.11 -6.45
C ASP A 491 17.30 -13.70 -6.78
N PRO A 492 17.51 -12.82 -5.77
CA PRO A 492 17.97 -11.45 -6.01
C PRO A 492 19.20 -11.32 -6.91
N GLU A 493 20.29 -12.05 -6.60
CA GLU A 493 21.53 -11.99 -7.37
C GLU A 493 21.34 -12.38 -8.85
N GLU A 494 20.49 -13.38 -9.10
CA GLU A 494 20.21 -13.89 -10.44
C GLU A 494 19.43 -12.87 -11.27
N LEU A 495 18.38 -12.28 -10.69
CA LEU A 495 17.61 -11.25 -11.38
C LEU A 495 18.48 -10.02 -11.65
N LEU A 496 19.24 -9.55 -10.67
CA LEU A 496 20.12 -8.39 -10.81
C LEU A 496 21.15 -8.58 -11.94
N SER A 497 21.77 -9.75 -12.05
CA SER A 497 22.67 -10.07 -13.17
C SER A 497 21.94 -10.04 -14.53
N LYS A 498 20.71 -10.56 -14.62
CA LYS A 498 19.89 -10.44 -15.85
C LYS A 498 19.56 -9.00 -16.21
N LEU A 499 19.36 -8.14 -15.22
CA LEU A 499 19.15 -6.71 -15.42
C LEU A 499 20.46 -5.97 -15.73
N GLY A 500 21.63 -6.61 -15.56
CA GLY A 500 22.95 -6.00 -15.76
C GLY A 500 23.37 -5.09 -14.60
N ILE A 501 22.82 -5.33 -13.41
CA ILE A 501 23.17 -4.63 -12.17
C ILE A 501 24.29 -5.43 -11.50
N GLU A 502 25.53 -5.18 -11.92
CA GLU A 502 26.73 -5.90 -11.44
C GLU A 502 27.79 -4.90 -10.94
N SER A 503 28.60 -5.32 -9.96
CA SER A 503 29.60 -4.45 -9.34
C SER A 503 30.81 -4.19 -10.25
N ASP A 504 31.20 -5.15 -11.09
CA ASP A 504 32.32 -5.03 -12.03
C ASP A 504 31.88 -4.63 -13.47
N ALA A 505 30.60 -4.31 -13.67
CA ALA A 505 30.08 -3.92 -14.99
C ALA A 505 30.81 -2.68 -15.52
N ALA A 506 31.45 -2.84 -16.68
CA ALA A 506 32.18 -1.77 -17.37
C ALA A 506 31.25 -0.74 -18.05
N ASN A 507 30.02 -1.13 -18.40
CA ASN A 507 29.06 -0.23 -19.04
C ASN A 507 28.09 0.37 -18.01
N GLN A 508 28.37 1.60 -17.60
CA GLN A 508 27.52 2.34 -16.67
C GLN A 508 26.07 2.53 -17.14
N SER A 509 25.84 2.68 -18.45
CA SER A 509 24.48 2.88 -18.94
C SER A 509 23.63 1.63 -18.70
N SER A 510 24.20 0.44 -18.90
CA SER A 510 23.48 -0.81 -18.64
C SER A 510 23.12 -0.98 -17.16
N VAL A 511 24.00 -0.58 -16.24
CA VAL A 511 23.70 -0.64 -14.79
C VAL A 511 22.57 0.33 -14.46
N ARG A 512 22.62 1.55 -15.01
CA ARG A 512 21.58 2.58 -14.83
C ARG A 512 20.22 2.09 -15.33
N ASP A 513 20.18 1.57 -16.55
CA ASP A 513 18.95 1.09 -17.17
C ASP A 513 18.38 -0.12 -16.41
N GLY A 514 19.25 -1.00 -15.90
CA GLY A 514 18.86 -2.10 -15.03
C GLY A 514 18.26 -1.64 -13.69
N ILE A 515 18.88 -0.66 -13.03
CA ILE A 515 18.36 -0.05 -11.79
C ILE A 515 16.99 0.58 -12.06
N ALA A 516 16.85 1.35 -13.14
CA ALA A 516 15.57 1.96 -13.51
C ALA A 516 14.49 0.89 -13.66
N LEU A 517 14.75 -0.15 -14.44
CA LEU A 517 13.80 -1.24 -14.66
C LEU A 517 13.42 -2.00 -13.37
N LEU A 518 14.35 -2.18 -12.43
CA LEU A 518 14.07 -2.83 -11.15
C LEU A 518 13.15 -1.98 -10.25
N VAL A 519 13.33 -0.65 -10.27
CA VAL A 519 12.62 0.28 -9.39
C VAL A 519 11.28 0.72 -9.98
N GLU A 520 11.22 0.95 -11.28
CA GLU A 520 10.04 1.44 -12.00
C GLU A 520 9.02 0.33 -12.30
N GLU A 521 9.44 -0.94 -12.26
CA GLU A 521 8.54 -2.10 -12.43
C GLU A 521 8.50 -2.96 -11.15
N PRO A 522 7.91 -2.45 -10.04
CA PRO A 522 7.79 -3.19 -8.79
C PRO A 522 6.85 -4.38 -8.93
N SER A 523 6.93 -5.33 -8.00
CA SER A 523 6.05 -6.51 -7.99
C SER A 523 4.60 -6.22 -7.63
N GLY A 524 4.28 -5.00 -7.18
CA GLY A 524 3.05 -4.69 -6.48
C GLY A 524 3.07 -5.01 -4.98
N ASN A 525 4.14 -5.66 -4.48
CA ASN A 525 4.25 -6.09 -3.09
C ASN A 525 5.64 -5.80 -2.51
N PHE A 526 5.71 -4.79 -1.64
CA PHE A 526 6.96 -4.38 -0.99
C PHE A 526 7.74 -5.53 -0.34
N GLN A 527 7.07 -6.52 0.27
CA GLN A 527 7.76 -7.65 0.89
C GLN A 527 8.46 -8.58 -0.12
N VAL A 528 7.98 -8.60 -1.37
CA VAL A 528 8.62 -9.33 -2.48
C VAL A 528 9.74 -8.49 -3.07
N ASP A 529 9.60 -7.16 -3.12
CA ASP A 529 10.59 -6.25 -3.71
C ASP A 529 11.81 -5.99 -2.80
N GLU A 530 11.61 -5.93 -1.49
CA GLU A 530 12.64 -5.56 -0.51
C GLU A 530 13.96 -6.35 -0.63
N PRO A 531 13.97 -7.70 -0.79
CA PRO A 531 15.21 -8.46 -0.96
C PRO A 531 16.01 -8.05 -2.21
N PHE A 532 15.34 -7.67 -3.29
CA PHE A 532 15.99 -7.25 -4.54
C PHE A 532 16.58 -5.84 -4.40
N LEU A 533 15.89 -4.93 -3.71
CA LEU A 533 16.42 -3.62 -3.37
C LEU A 533 17.65 -3.74 -2.45
N ALA A 534 17.60 -4.61 -1.45
CA ALA A 534 18.74 -4.87 -0.55
C ALA A 534 19.97 -5.39 -1.31
N ALA A 535 19.79 -6.33 -2.23
CA ALA A 535 20.87 -6.83 -3.09
C ALA A 535 21.40 -5.73 -4.02
N MET A 536 20.54 -4.88 -4.57
CA MET A 536 20.95 -3.75 -5.42
C MET A 536 21.80 -2.74 -4.61
N PHE A 537 21.42 -2.46 -3.36
CA PHE A 537 22.23 -1.60 -2.47
C PHE A 537 23.62 -2.19 -2.21
N GLN A 538 23.72 -3.51 -2.03
CA GLN A 538 25.00 -4.19 -1.88
C GLN A 538 25.88 -4.05 -3.13
N VAL A 539 25.32 -4.27 -4.32
CA VAL A 539 26.05 -4.07 -5.58
C VAL A 539 26.56 -2.64 -5.72
N VAL A 540 25.71 -1.64 -5.42
CA VAL A 540 26.11 -0.23 -5.47
C VAL A 540 27.16 0.10 -4.41
N ALA A 541 27.11 -0.53 -3.23
CA ALA A 541 28.13 -0.37 -2.20
C ALA A 541 29.49 -0.88 -2.67
N GLU A 542 29.55 -2.07 -3.29
CA GLU A 542 30.78 -2.63 -3.87
C GLU A 542 31.36 -1.71 -4.94
N ARG A 543 30.52 -1.15 -5.83
CA ARG A 543 30.97 -0.15 -6.82
C ARG A 543 31.55 1.11 -6.17
N ALA A 544 30.97 1.54 -5.06
CA ALA A 544 31.44 2.72 -4.33
C ALA A 544 32.75 2.48 -3.56
N GLU A 545 33.08 1.22 -3.23
CA GLU A 545 34.39 0.87 -2.68
C GLU A 545 35.50 1.04 -3.73
N ASP A 546 35.21 0.70 -5.00
CA ASP A 546 36.16 0.82 -6.11
C ASP A 546 36.26 2.25 -6.67
N ASP A 547 35.12 2.86 -7.06
CA ASP A 547 35.05 4.22 -7.57
C ASP A 547 33.78 4.96 -7.07
N PRO A 548 33.85 5.66 -5.94
CA PRO A 548 32.71 6.36 -5.38
C PRO A 548 32.27 7.56 -6.22
N LEU A 549 33.16 8.17 -7.01
CA LEU A 549 32.84 9.31 -7.88
C LEU A 549 32.05 8.86 -9.10
N GLU A 550 32.52 7.79 -9.74
CA GLU A 550 31.83 7.15 -10.86
C GLU A 550 30.45 6.62 -10.42
N THR A 551 30.37 6.05 -9.20
CA THR A 551 29.10 5.60 -8.61
C THR A 551 28.16 6.77 -8.31
N ALA A 552 28.64 7.90 -7.76
CA ALA A 552 27.80 9.08 -7.57
C ALA A 552 27.18 9.58 -8.88
N ARG A 553 27.94 9.59 -9.98
CA ARG A 553 27.44 9.96 -11.32
C ARG A 553 26.39 9.00 -11.86
N LEU A 554 26.53 7.71 -11.56
CA LEU A 554 25.53 6.70 -11.92
C LEU A 554 24.20 7.03 -11.24
N LEU A 555 24.23 7.26 -9.93
CA LEU A 555 23.04 7.45 -9.09
C LEU A 555 22.30 8.77 -9.37
N VAL A 556 23.01 9.86 -9.66
CA VAL A 556 22.36 11.16 -10.00
C VAL A 556 21.46 11.04 -11.24
N GLY A 557 21.73 10.06 -12.12
CA GLY A 557 20.97 9.84 -13.35
C GLY A 557 19.99 8.67 -13.30
N SER A 558 19.68 8.11 -12.13
CA SER A 558 18.74 6.97 -11.99
C SER A 558 17.67 7.25 -10.93
N PRO A 559 16.52 6.54 -10.96
CA PRO A 559 15.48 6.64 -9.92
C PRO A 559 15.87 5.92 -8.61
N PHE A 560 17.16 5.96 -8.23
CA PHE A 560 17.70 5.09 -7.18
C PHE A 560 17.19 5.48 -5.78
N PRO A 561 16.66 4.53 -4.98
CA PRO A 561 16.08 4.81 -3.66
C PRO A 561 17.16 5.09 -2.60
N LEU A 562 17.61 6.35 -2.54
CA LEU A 562 18.72 6.80 -1.69
C LEU A 562 18.51 6.57 -0.19
N GLU A 563 17.30 6.71 0.33
CA GLU A 563 17.02 6.44 1.74
C GLU A 563 17.38 5.00 2.11
N GLY A 564 16.96 4.03 1.29
CA GLY A 564 17.25 2.61 1.50
C GLY A 564 18.75 2.33 1.48
N MET A 565 19.49 2.95 0.54
CA MET A 565 20.95 2.85 0.47
C MET A 565 21.64 3.38 1.72
N ILE A 566 21.23 4.54 2.24
CA ILE A 566 21.85 5.12 3.46
C ILE A 566 21.60 4.20 4.66
N LEU A 567 20.40 3.63 4.77
CA LEU A 567 20.04 2.73 5.87
C LEU A 567 20.76 1.38 5.78
N ALA A 568 20.83 0.78 4.59
CA ALA A 568 21.43 -0.53 4.37
C ALA A 568 22.96 -0.49 4.34
N GLN A 569 23.54 0.57 3.76
CA GLN A 569 24.96 0.67 3.43
C GLN A 569 25.54 2.06 3.82
N PRO A 570 25.49 2.45 5.11
CA PRO A 570 25.79 3.82 5.55
C PRO A 570 27.22 4.28 5.23
N VAL A 571 28.20 3.37 5.29
CA VAL A 571 29.61 3.68 4.99
C VAL A 571 29.80 3.96 3.50
N ALA A 572 29.26 3.10 2.63
CA ALA A 572 29.35 3.28 1.18
C ALA A 572 28.56 4.52 0.74
N ALA A 573 27.36 4.74 1.28
CA ALA A 573 26.59 5.97 1.04
C ALA A 573 27.41 7.21 1.38
N SER A 574 28.03 7.25 2.56
CA SER A 574 28.88 8.37 2.97
C SER A 574 30.07 8.59 2.02
N SER A 575 30.68 7.52 1.50
CA SER A 575 31.75 7.60 0.49
C SER A 575 31.25 8.24 -0.82
N ILE A 576 30.08 7.82 -1.30
CA ILE A 576 29.43 8.37 -2.51
C ILE A 576 29.17 9.87 -2.34
N PHE A 577 28.53 10.28 -1.25
CA PHE A 577 28.22 11.70 -1.00
C PHE A 577 29.48 12.57 -0.83
N LYS A 578 30.59 12.01 -0.31
CA LYS A 578 31.88 12.71 -0.17
C LYS A 578 32.68 12.81 -1.46
N SER A 579 32.42 11.94 -2.44
CA SER A 579 33.24 11.79 -3.64
C SER A 579 33.36 13.09 -4.44
N ASP A 580 32.26 13.82 -4.55
CA ASP A 580 32.17 15.14 -5.16
C ASP A 580 31.01 15.92 -4.54
N ARG A 581 31.27 17.18 -4.21
CA ARG A 581 30.29 18.02 -3.53
C ARG A 581 29.07 18.33 -4.40
N GLU A 582 29.24 18.58 -5.70
CA GLU A 582 28.09 18.91 -6.56
C GLU A 582 27.20 17.69 -6.77
N PHE A 583 27.79 16.50 -6.97
CA PHE A 583 27.01 15.27 -7.03
C PHE A 583 26.35 14.93 -5.70
N GLY A 584 27.05 15.07 -4.56
CA GLY A 584 26.45 14.85 -3.24
C GLY A 584 25.23 15.74 -2.98
N LEU A 585 25.33 17.04 -3.32
CA LEU A 585 24.19 17.96 -3.20
C LEU A 585 23.07 17.63 -4.19
N ALA A 586 23.41 17.22 -5.42
CA ALA A 586 22.43 16.81 -6.43
C ALA A 586 21.66 15.55 -6.00
N LEU A 587 22.32 14.57 -5.38
CA LEU A 587 21.67 13.38 -4.84
C LEU A 587 20.60 13.72 -3.80
N VAL A 588 20.90 14.65 -2.89
CA VAL A 588 19.91 15.10 -1.89
C VAL A 588 18.77 15.89 -2.55
N ARG A 589 19.07 16.78 -3.50
CA ARG A 589 18.05 17.63 -4.14
C ARG A 589 17.12 16.88 -5.07
N ASN A 590 17.67 15.90 -5.79
CA ASN A 590 16.95 15.13 -6.79
C ASN A 590 16.32 13.87 -6.18
N SER A 591 16.39 13.68 -4.86
CA SER A 591 15.68 12.60 -4.20
C SER A 591 14.17 12.81 -4.36
N ASP A 592 13.42 11.70 -4.32
CA ASP A 592 11.97 11.75 -4.47
C ASP A 592 11.34 12.68 -3.43
N SER A 593 10.68 13.76 -3.88
CA SER A 593 10.19 14.79 -2.98
C SER A 593 9.01 14.36 -2.12
N LEU A 594 8.41 13.20 -2.38
CA LEU A 594 7.26 12.67 -1.65
C LEU A 594 7.70 11.60 -0.66
N ILE A 595 8.29 10.50 -1.14
CA ILE A 595 8.60 9.35 -0.28
C ILE A 595 9.95 9.49 0.44
N ALA A 596 10.90 10.21 -0.15
CA ALA A 596 12.25 10.42 0.41
C ALA A 596 12.72 11.86 0.23
N PRO A 597 11.99 12.87 0.76
CA PRO A 597 12.28 14.28 0.49
C PRO A 597 13.70 14.66 0.93
N PRO A 598 14.27 15.75 0.37
CA PRO A 598 15.67 16.13 0.62
C PRO A 598 16.06 16.20 2.10
N TRP A 599 15.18 16.74 2.95
CA TRP A 599 15.40 16.82 4.39
C TRP A 599 15.33 15.45 5.10
N ARG A 600 14.59 14.47 4.56
CA ARG A 600 14.61 13.08 5.04
C ARG A 600 15.91 12.39 4.66
N ILE A 601 16.44 12.64 3.47
CA ILE A 601 17.78 12.18 3.09
C ILE A 601 18.85 12.78 4.02
N MET A 602 18.78 14.09 4.29
CA MET A 602 19.67 14.74 5.27
C MET A 602 19.55 14.10 6.64
N TYR A 603 18.33 13.84 7.12
CA TYR A 603 18.08 13.16 8.38
C TYR A 603 18.73 11.76 8.45
N ARG A 604 18.66 10.97 7.39
CA ARG A 604 19.36 9.67 7.32
C ARG A 604 20.88 9.84 7.29
N LEU A 605 21.38 10.84 6.57
CA LEU A 605 22.80 11.17 6.53
C LEU A 605 23.35 11.61 7.88
N VAL A 606 22.55 12.28 8.73
CA VAL A 606 22.96 12.59 10.11
C VAL A 606 23.34 11.32 10.87
N LYS A 607 22.60 10.22 10.67
CA LYS A 607 22.88 8.94 11.33
C LYS A 607 24.05 8.16 10.71
N ALA A 608 24.30 8.35 9.41
CA ALA A 608 25.39 7.69 8.71
C ALA A 608 26.73 8.41 8.86
N ASP A 609 26.73 9.74 8.72
CA ASP A 609 27.89 10.62 8.86
C ASP A 609 27.48 12.05 9.29
N PRO A 610 27.49 12.34 10.61
CA PRO A 610 27.10 13.64 11.15
C PRO A 610 27.88 14.82 10.60
N SER A 611 29.18 14.65 10.31
CA SER A 611 30.04 15.75 9.88
C SER A 611 29.81 16.09 8.41
N LEU A 612 29.63 15.06 7.57
CA LEU A 612 29.23 15.25 6.18
C LEU A 612 27.86 15.94 6.10
N ALA A 613 26.88 15.47 6.87
CA ALA A 613 25.55 16.07 6.91
C ALA A 613 25.60 17.56 7.32
N ALA A 614 26.42 17.90 8.33
CA ALA A 614 26.61 19.29 8.75
C ALA A 614 27.18 20.17 7.62
N GLY A 615 28.26 19.72 6.97
CA GLY A 615 28.89 20.45 5.87
C GLY A 615 27.97 20.62 4.66
N MET A 616 27.16 19.61 4.33
CA MET A 616 26.16 19.68 3.26
C MET A 616 25.03 20.65 3.61
N LEU A 617 24.51 20.61 4.83
CA LEU A 617 23.46 21.53 5.27
C LEU A 617 23.91 22.99 5.23
N ALA A 618 25.14 23.26 5.66
CA ALA A 618 25.76 24.58 5.56
C ALA A 618 25.89 25.06 4.10
N GLU A 619 26.22 24.15 3.18
CA GLU A 619 26.31 24.47 1.76
C GLU A 619 24.93 24.73 1.13
N PHE A 620 23.89 23.99 1.50
CA PHE A 620 22.51 24.30 1.11
C PHE A 620 22.10 25.70 1.57
N GLN A 621 22.44 26.05 2.81
CA GLN A 621 22.20 27.41 3.31
C GLN A 621 22.94 28.47 2.48
N ARG A 622 24.22 28.25 2.14
CA ARG A 622 24.99 29.17 1.29
C ARG A 622 24.38 29.37 -0.10
N ARG A 623 23.64 28.36 -0.60
CA ARG A 623 22.94 28.39 -1.89
C ARG A 623 21.51 28.93 -1.81
N GLY A 624 21.06 29.34 -0.62
CA GLY A 624 19.74 29.95 -0.41
C GLY A 624 18.61 28.95 -0.17
N GLU A 625 18.91 27.69 0.14
CA GLU A 625 17.91 26.64 0.40
C GLU A 625 17.47 26.61 1.87
N ALA A 626 16.98 27.75 2.36
CA ALA A 626 16.60 27.92 3.77
C ALA A 626 15.49 26.96 4.22
N VAL A 627 14.54 26.63 3.34
CA VAL A 627 13.44 25.68 3.67
C VAL A 627 14.00 24.27 3.91
N LEU A 628 14.87 23.78 3.03
CA LEU A 628 15.54 22.48 3.21
C LEU A 628 16.30 22.45 4.54
N VAL A 629 17.01 23.54 4.86
CA VAL A 629 17.75 23.66 6.13
C VAL A 629 16.84 23.60 7.35
N ALA A 630 15.76 24.39 7.36
CA ALA A 630 14.79 24.41 8.44
C ALA A 630 14.12 23.03 8.64
N GLU A 631 13.66 22.40 7.56
CA GLU A 631 13.04 21.07 7.60
C GLU A 631 14.01 19.99 8.09
N SER A 632 15.25 19.98 7.60
CA SER A 632 16.26 18.99 8.01
C SER A 632 16.55 19.05 9.51
N LEU A 633 16.56 20.26 10.08
CA LEU A 633 16.74 20.44 11.53
C LEU A 633 15.51 19.96 12.31
N ALA A 634 14.30 20.22 11.81
CA ALA A 634 13.05 19.82 12.44
C ALA A 634 12.80 18.31 12.41
N TYR A 635 13.41 17.59 11.47
CA TYR A 635 13.31 16.14 11.37
C TYR A 635 13.85 15.38 12.59
N LEU A 636 14.66 16.04 13.43
CA LEU A 636 15.14 15.48 14.70
C LEU A 636 14.06 15.49 15.80
N ALA A 637 12.92 16.15 15.59
CA ALA A 637 12.08 16.60 16.70
C ALA A 637 11.63 15.51 17.68
N TYR A 638 11.29 14.33 17.17
CA TYR A 638 10.77 13.23 17.98
C TYR A 638 11.79 12.11 18.21
N ASP A 639 13.07 12.27 17.85
CA ASP A 639 14.02 11.17 17.96
C ASP A 639 14.18 10.64 19.38
N LYS A 640 14.15 11.54 20.37
CA LYS A 640 14.20 11.13 21.78
C LYS A 640 12.97 10.30 22.16
N ASP A 641 11.76 10.82 21.88
CA ASP A 641 10.52 10.14 22.24
C ASP A 641 10.39 8.79 21.51
N ARG A 642 10.64 8.77 20.19
CA ARG A 642 10.55 7.55 19.38
C ARG A 642 11.59 6.50 19.78
N GLN A 643 12.81 6.91 20.12
CA GLN A 643 13.83 5.97 20.60
C GLN A 643 13.43 5.35 21.96
N GLU A 644 12.71 6.07 22.81
CA GLU A 644 12.14 5.53 24.05
C GLU A 644 11.02 4.50 23.78
N ARG A 645 10.30 4.63 22.66
CA ARG A 645 9.27 3.67 22.22
C ARG A 645 9.85 2.40 21.58
N SER A 646 10.94 2.54 20.83
CA SER A 646 11.65 1.38 20.27
C SER A 646 13.13 1.66 20.03
N SER A 647 13.96 0.80 20.62
CA SER A 647 15.42 0.83 20.44
C SER A 647 15.89 0.24 19.10
N LEU A 648 14.99 -0.37 18.30
CA LEU A 648 15.34 -0.92 16.98
C LEU A 648 15.22 0.11 15.85
N LEU A 649 14.68 1.29 16.14
CA LEU A 649 14.63 2.37 15.17
C LEU A 649 16.05 2.83 14.82
N PRO A 650 16.34 3.16 13.56
CA PRO A 650 17.63 3.71 13.12
C PRO A 650 17.76 5.18 13.56
N ILE A 651 17.81 5.40 14.87
CA ILE A 651 17.91 6.70 15.55
C ILE A 651 19.15 6.67 16.44
N SER A 652 19.92 7.75 16.42
CA SER A 652 21.07 7.96 17.30
C SER A 652 21.10 9.40 17.79
N LEU A 653 20.75 9.60 19.06
CA LEU A 653 20.81 10.91 19.73
C LEU A 653 22.26 11.38 19.94
N GLU A 654 23.21 10.45 19.99
CA GLU A 654 24.64 10.78 19.99
C GLU A 654 25.06 11.41 18.66
N ASP A 655 24.62 10.82 17.54
CA ASP A 655 24.93 11.34 16.20
C ASP A 655 24.22 12.66 15.91
N ASP A 656 23.02 12.87 16.46
CA ASP A 656 22.37 14.20 16.47
C ASP A 656 23.20 15.23 17.19
N GLY A 657 23.73 14.87 18.37
CA GLY A 657 24.65 15.72 19.13
C GLY A 657 25.89 16.05 18.32
N ARG A 658 26.52 15.05 17.69
CA ARG A 658 27.71 15.23 16.84
C ARG A 658 27.43 16.14 15.64
N PHE A 659 26.28 16.00 15.00
CA PHE A 659 25.84 16.83 13.88
C PHE A 659 25.66 18.30 14.30
N LEU A 660 24.93 18.55 15.39
CA LEU A 660 24.77 19.90 15.94
C LEU A 660 26.12 20.49 16.39
N GLY A 661 26.98 19.66 16.98
CA GLY A 661 28.34 20.02 17.36
C GLY A 661 29.22 20.40 16.17
N ALA A 662 29.09 19.70 15.04
CA ALA A 662 29.79 20.02 13.80
C ALA A 662 29.32 21.36 13.23
N LEU A 663 28.00 21.58 13.12
CA LEU A 663 27.43 22.87 12.70
C LEU A 663 27.92 24.04 13.57
N PHE A 664 27.93 23.85 14.90
CA PHE A 664 28.41 24.86 15.84
C PHE A 664 29.89 25.20 15.63
N LYS A 665 30.74 24.20 15.38
CA LYS A 665 32.18 24.39 15.21
C LYS A 665 32.53 25.00 13.85
N GLU A 666 31.82 24.59 12.80
CA GLU A 666 32.11 24.99 11.42
C GLU A 666 31.52 26.36 11.07
N GLU A 667 30.25 26.61 11.40
CA GLU A 667 29.54 27.83 11.02
C GLU A 667 29.37 28.83 12.17
N GLY A 668 29.54 28.37 13.42
CA GLY A 668 29.53 29.21 14.61
C GLY A 668 28.17 29.37 15.30
N ALA A 669 28.24 29.89 16.53
CA ALA A 669 27.10 30.02 17.44
C ALA A 669 25.93 30.85 16.86
N GLU A 670 26.23 32.02 16.31
CA GLU A 670 25.21 32.92 15.77
C GLU A 670 24.51 32.34 14.54
N TRP A 671 25.26 31.68 13.65
CA TRP A 671 24.69 31.03 12.49
C TRP A 671 23.68 29.96 12.91
N LEU A 672 24.08 29.06 13.82
CA LEU A 672 23.23 27.96 14.27
C LEU A 672 22.00 28.47 15.03
N ALA A 673 22.15 29.52 15.86
CA ALA A 673 21.03 30.14 16.55
C ALA A 673 19.97 30.67 15.59
N VAL A 674 20.39 31.35 14.51
CA VAL A 674 19.46 31.85 13.50
C VAL A 674 18.77 30.71 12.76
N ARG A 675 19.51 29.67 12.34
CA ARG A 675 18.91 28.53 11.62
C ARG A 675 17.91 27.75 12.46
N LEU A 676 18.23 27.52 13.74
CA LEU A 676 17.29 26.90 14.68
C LEU A 676 16.06 27.79 14.90
N SER A 677 16.23 29.11 15.01
CA SER A 677 15.09 30.03 15.17
C SER A 677 14.16 29.99 13.96
N GLU A 678 14.69 29.94 12.73
CA GLU A 678 13.89 29.81 11.50
C GLU A 678 13.14 28.47 11.45
N SER A 679 13.78 27.37 11.85
CA SER A 679 13.12 26.07 11.99
C SER A 679 11.98 26.11 13.02
N VAL A 680 12.22 26.71 14.20
CA VAL A 680 11.21 26.87 15.25
C VAL A 680 10.05 27.74 14.78
N GLU A 681 10.32 28.86 14.11
CA GLU A 681 9.28 29.75 13.56
C GLU A 681 8.42 29.03 12.51
N LEU A 682 9.02 28.26 11.62
CA LEU A 682 8.30 27.44 10.64
C LEU A 682 7.34 26.48 11.35
N TYR A 683 7.82 25.72 12.33
CA TYR A 683 6.98 24.74 13.02
C TYR A 683 5.99 25.37 14.01
N GLN A 684 6.27 26.56 14.53
CA GLN A 684 5.29 27.34 15.28
C GLN A 684 4.09 27.73 14.40
N GLN A 685 4.34 28.09 13.13
CA GLN A 685 3.27 28.34 12.17
C GLN A 685 2.49 27.06 11.86
N ARG A 686 3.17 25.93 11.64
CA ARG A 686 2.52 24.63 11.38
C ARG A 686 1.67 24.13 12.55
N VAL A 687 2.15 24.27 13.79
CA VAL A 687 1.38 23.98 15.00
C VAL A 687 0.14 24.87 15.07
N SER A 688 0.29 26.17 14.79
CA SER A 688 -0.83 27.12 14.79
C SER A 688 -1.86 26.83 13.69
N ALA A 689 -1.41 26.29 12.56
CA ALA A 689 -2.25 25.82 11.45
C ALA A 689 -2.82 24.40 11.67
N ASN A 690 -2.47 23.74 12.78
CA ASN A 690 -2.86 22.37 13.10
C ASN A 690 -2.39 21.35 12.02
N GLU A 691 -1.24 21.59 11.40
CA GLU A 691 -0.61 20.68 10.45
C GLU A 691 0.18 19.57 11.16
N VAL A 692 0.78 19.88 12.31
CA VAL A 692 1.51 18.95 13.18
C VAL A 692 0.94 18.97 14.60
N SER A 693 1.35 18.03 15.44
CA SER A 693 0.89 17.94 16.84
C SER A 693 1.26 19.19 17.65
N ALA A 694 0.40 19.55 18.62
CA ALA A 694 0.60 20.73 19.47
C ALA A 694 1.85 20.62 20.37
N ASP A 695 2.34 19.40 20.63
CA ASP A 695 3.55 19.16 21.42
C ASP A 695 4.84 19.19 20.61
N PHE A 696 4.78 19.39 19.28
CA PHE A 696 5.95 19.33 18.38
C PHE A 696 7.14 20.14 18.87
N LEU A 697 6.93 21.41 19.23
CA LEU A 697 8.00 22.31 19.66
C LEU A 697 8.62 21.88 21.01
N GLU A 698 7.83 21.30 21.91
CA GLU A 698 8.32 20.77 23.17
C GLU A 698 9.24 19.57 22.92
N ARG A 699 8.77 18.60 22.13
CA ARG A 699 9.54 17.42 21.74
C ARG A 699 10.81 17.79 21.00
N TYR A 700 10.70 18.75 20.08
CA TYR A 700 11.85 19.24 19.33
C TYR A 700 12.94 19.80 20.23
N ARG A 701 12.57 20.68 21.16
CA ARG A 701 13.52 21.24 22.15
C ARG A 701 14.14 20.15 23.01
N GLU A 702 13.33 19.24 23.55
CA GLU A 702 13.81 18.16 24.42
C GLU A 702 14.82 17.26 23.71
N THR A 703 14.55 16.90 22.46
CA THR A 703 15.47 16.09 21.67
C THR A 703 16.80 16.81 21.44
N LEU A 704 16.77 18.09 21.05
CA LEU A 704 18.00 18.87 20.84
C LEU A 704 18.81 19.03 22.14
N GLU A 705 18.16 19.35 23.27
CA GLU A 705 18.84 19.48 24.57
C GLU A 705 19.45 18.14 25.03
N PHE A 706 18.74 17.03 24.82
CA PHE A 706 19.20 15.70 25.18
C PHE A 706 20.38 15.26 24.30
N ALA A 707 20.28 15.46 22.98
CA ALA A 707 21.34 15.19 22.01
C ALA A 707 22.62 15.97 22.32
N ALA A 708 22.50 17.26 22.65
CA ALA A 708 23.64 18.08 23.07
C ALA A 708 24.37 17.49 24.29
N GLY A 709 23.66 16.81 25.18
CA GLY A 709 24.21 16.13 26.36
C GLY A 709 25.28 15.07 26.07
N PHE A 710 25.26 14.46 24.88
CA PHE A 710 26.22 13.44 24.45
C PHE A 710 27.58 14.01 24.02
N LEU A 711 27.70 15.32 23.81
CA LEU A 711 28.95 15.92 23.34
C LEU A 711 30.02 15.95 24.42
N ASP A 712 31.18 15.36 24.17
CA ASP A 712 32.30 15.34 25.13
C ASP A 712 32.89 16.73 25.44
N ASP A 713 32.95 17.61 24.43
CA ASP A 713 33.51 18.96 24.61
C ASP A 713 32.58 19.85 25.43
N ARG A 714 33.02 20.20 26.64
CA ARG A 714 32.20 20.93 27.62
C ARG A 714 31.80 22.32 27.13
N GLU A 715 32.67 23.01 26.40
CA GLU A 715 32.39 24.36 25.89
C GLU A 715 31.37 24.30 24.74
N THR A 716 31.55 23.38 23.77
CA THR A 716 30.57 23.15 22.70
C THR A 716 29.22 22.74 23.28
N ARG A 717 29.19 21.81 24.25
CA ARG A 717 27.96 21.37 24.93
C ARG A 717 27.22 22.53 25.58
N LYS A 718 27.95 23.35 26.34
CA LYS A 718 27.38 24.52 27.02
C LYS A 718 26.85 25.55 26.02
N GLY A 719 27.65 25.89 25.01
CA GLY A 719 27.28 26.83 23.96
C GLY A 719 26.06 26.38 23.18
N LEU A 720 25.99 25.10 22.79
CA LEU A 720 24.82 24.54 22.12
C LEU A 720 23.56 24.60 22.99
N THR A 721 23.67 24.24 24.27
CA THR A 721 22.53 24.32 25.19
C THR A 721 21.99 25.75 25.31
N GLU A 722 22.87 26.75 25.36
CA GLU A 722 22.50 28.17 25.39
C GLU A 722 21.82 28.61 24.08
N ILE A 723 22.33 28.18 22.92
CA ILE A 723 21.75 28.47 21.60
C ILE A 723 20.38 27.84 21.43
N ILE A 724 20.22 26.57 21.79
CA ILE A 724 18.93 25.87 21.73
C ILE A 724 17.91 26.64 22.55
N ARG A 725 18.22 26.96 23.82
CA ARG A 725 17.30 27.74 24.66
C ARG A 725 16.94 29.08 24.07
N ARG A 726 17.92 29.83 23.55
CA ARG A 726 17.68 31.11 22.88
C ARG A 726 16.76 30.96 21.66
N ALA A 727 16.95 29.94 20.83
CA ALA A 727 16.14 29.70 19.63
C ALA A 727 14.67 29.40 19.97
N PHE A 728 14.41 28.78 21.12
CA PHE A 728 13.06 28.53 21.65
C PHE A 728 12.53 29.66 22.55
N GLY A 729 13.19 30.83 22.57
CA GLY A 729 12.74 32.00 23.34
C GLY A 729 12.91 31.88 24.86
N MET A 730 13.75 30.95 25.32
CA MET A 730 14.06 30.75 26.74
C MET A 730 15.29 31.59 27.14
N SER A 731 15.20 32.22 28.33
CA SER A 731 16.26 33.06 28.92
C SER A 731 17.28 32.28 29.73
#